data_AF-A0A4U0Z975-F1
#
_entry.id   AF-A0A4U0Z975-F1
#
_cell.length_a   1.000
_cell.length_b   1.000
_cell.length_c   1.000
_cell.angle_alpha   90.00
_cell.angle_beta   90.00
_cell.angle_gamma   90.00
#
_symmetry.space_group_name_H-M   'P 1'
#
loop_
_entity.id
_entity.type
_entity.pdbx_description
1 polymer ?
#
loop_
_entity_poly.entity_id
_entity_poly.type
_entity_poly.pdbx_seq_one_letter_code
_entity_poly.pdbx_strand_id
1 'polypeptide(L)'
;MTALPLAARRSRRLPKLPKRMILPAVLLALLIVTPFAAPLLTPYDPVQISVRDRLAAPSWEHWLGQDEFGRDRLARVLYGGQVSLTVAFVATSIACVIGTLFGLIGAYFRGPFEFVTTRLADVVLCFPPILLALLVVTLFGPGADTLVAVLSILYFPAFARIAFSEALRVSALDFVEASRALGTPSHRIVLKTILPNIAGPVSVQYSLTAAAAITIESGLSFLGLGVVPPAPSWGQMIRGARAFMNQDPLGILIPCVALTLTIYAINFFCDRLRDTLDPKGNAGGKDVTSVPAPGRAPVQEEADVIASVRDLRLELRHPKGAVDVIEDVSLTLRANQCTALVGESGSGKSLTSLAIMGLLPGAIRQADGALHLRRKQGGMVDLGALGPKALEDVRGNDVAMIFQEPMTSLNPIHKVGAQMVEAILSHRKMPRAEARSRAIALLELVGINEAARRFDGYPHEMSGGMRQRVMIAMALTCEPRLLIADEPTTALDVTIQAEIIELLQKLRHDYADGLSLLFISHNLGIVSEIADRVVVMYSGQVVEEGPAQQVLTDPHHPYTRALMESMPSAHADLHSARGDRLQAISGTPPLPDARPSGCSFRDRCPMALPACAEARPPLFASADGSRAARCIRAPEAQEAA
;
A
#
# COMPACT_ATOMS: atom_id res chain seq x y z
N MET A 1 44.35 25.60 -3.53
CA MET A 1 44.60 24.18 -3.17
C MET A 1 44.34 24.02 -1.69
N THR A 2 43.12 23.64 -1.33
CA THR A 2 42.72 23.40 0.06
C THR A 2 41.90 22.12 0.06
N ALA A 3 42.49 21.09 0.65
CA ALA A 3 41.98 19.72 0.66
C ALA A 3 40.71 19.62 1.53
N LEU A 4 39.64 19.11 0.92
CA LEU A 4 38.44 18.64 1.63
C LEU A 4 38.80 17.40 2.46
N PRO A 5 38.39 17.30 3.73
CA PRO A 5 38.70 16.14 4.56
C PRO A 5 37.85 14.95 4.16
N LEU A 6 38.52 13.80 3.97
CA LEU A 6 37.92 12.51 3.69
C LEU A 6 36.94 12.10 4.80
N ALA A 7 35.68 11.92 4.43
CA ALA A 7 34.64 11.40 5.28
C ALA A 7 35.01 10.00 5.81
N ALA A 8 35.05 9.88 7.14
CA ALA A 8 35.27 8.63 7.84
C ALA A 8 34.22 7.57 7.43
N ARG A 9 34.71 6.42 6.94
CA ARG A 9 33.89 5.20 6.72
C ARG A 9 33.24 4.79 8.04
N ARG A 10 31.96 5.14 8.23
CA ARG A 10 31.12 4.53 9.27
C ARG A 10 31.00 3.03 8.98
N SER A 11 31.45 2.20 9.91
CA SER A 11 31.20 0.76 9.90
C SER A 11 29.71 0.50 9.73
N ARG A 12 29.31 -0.21 8.66
CA ARG A 12 27.94 -0.72 8.51
C ARG A 12 27.69 -1.68 9.66
N ARG A 13 26.99 -1.21 10.71
CA ARG A 13 26.41 -2.10 11.72
C ARG A 13 25.46 -3.04 10.97
N LEU A 14 25.61 -4.35 11.20
CA LEU A 14 24.69 -5.37 10.69
C LEU A 14 23.24 -4.95 11.00
N PRO A 15 22.32 -4.98 10.02
CA PRO A 15 20.92 -4.65 10.28
C PRO A 15 20.38 -5.61 11.33
N LYS A 16 19.85 -5.08 12.45
CA LYS A 16 19.21 -5.90 13.48
C LYS A 16 17.94 -6.51 12.87
N LEU A 17 17.83 -7.84 12.86
CA LEU A 17 16.59 -8.51 12.49
C LEU A 17 15.43 -8.00 13.37
N PRO A 18 14.27 -7.67 12.80
CA PRO A 18 13.11 -7.24 13.57
C PRO A 18 12.68 -8.36 14.52
N LYS A 19 12.23 -8.01 15.74
CA LYS A 19 11.88 -8.98 16.80
C LYS A 19 10.88 -10.05 16.34
N ARG A 20 9.98 -9.71 15.41
CA ARG A 20 8.98 -10.61 14.82
C ARG A 20 9.56 -11.70 13.91
N MET A 21 10.81 -11.55 13.44
CA MET A 21 11.51 -12.55 12.64
C MET A 21 12.34 -13.54 13.47
N ILE A 22 12.58 -13.27 14.75
CA ILE A 22 13.49 -14.09 15.58
C ILE A 22 12.96 -15.53 15.69
N LEU A 23 11.69 -15.70 16.07
CA LEU A 23 11.10 -17.03 16.23
C LEU A 23 11.06 -17.84 14.91
N PRO A 24 10.53 -17.31 13.78
CA PRO A 24 10.60 -18.00 12.49
C PRO A 24 12.03 -18.34 12.06
N ALA A 25 12.98 -17.42 12.25
CA ALA A 25 14.37 -17.64 11.86
C ALA A 25 15.05 -18.72 12.71
N VAL A 26 14.78 -18.75 14.02
CA VAL A 26 15.30 -19.78 14.92
C VAL A 26 14.70 -21.14 14.60
N LEU A 27 13.38 -21.22 14.35
CA LEU A 27 12.71 -22.46 13.97
C LEU A 27 13.25 -23.02 12.65
N LEU A 28 13.39 -22.16 11.64
CA LEU A 28 13.95 -22.52 10.34
C LEU A 28 15.41 -22.96 10.46
N ALA A 29 16.22 -22.20 11.20
CA ALA A 29 17.61 -22.56 11.45
C ALA A 29 17.72 -23.91 12.16
N LEU A 30 16.90 -24.17 13.16
CA LEU A 30 16.89 -25.46 13.86
C LEU A 30 16.54 -26.61 12.91
N LEU A 31 15.47 -26.50 12.12
CA LEU A 31 15.02 -27.57 11.23
C LEU A 31 15.92 -27.80 10.01
N ILE A 32 16.63 -26.78 9.54
CA ILE A 32 17.63 -26.94 8.48
C ILE A 32 18.96 -27.45 9.05
N VAL A 33 19.44 -26.93 10.18
CA VAL A 33 20.75 -27.29 10.74
C VAL A 33 20.73 -28.68 11.37
N THR A 34 19.62 -29.12 11.97
CA THR A 34 19.55 -30.42 12.66
C THR A 34 19.86 -31.61 11.77
N PRO A 35 19.34 -31.74 10.52
CA PRO A 35 19.81 -32.74 9.57
C PRO A 35 21.32 -32.70 9.33
N PHE A 36 21.92 -31.53 9.08
CA PHE A 36 23.37 -31.43 8.84
C PHE A 36 24.23 -31.69 10.09
N ALA A 37 23.64 -31.57 11.28
CA ALA A 37 24.26 -31.96 12.54
C ALA A 37 24.11 -33.46 12.87
N ALA A 38 23.55 -34.28 11.97
CA ALA A 38 23.35 -35.73 12.19
C ALA A 38 24.57 -36.46 12.78
N PRO A 39 25.82 -36.25 12.30
CA PRO A 39 26.99 -36.96 12.84
C PRO A 39 27.28 -36.66 14.32
N LEU A 40 26.72 -35.57 14.86
CA LEU A 40 26.84 -35.18 16.27
C LEU A 40 25.63 -35.62 17.10
N LEU A 41 24.48 -35.83 16.46
CA LEU A 41 23.20 -36.13 17.11
C LEU A 41 22.91 -37.62 17.24
N THR A 42 23.51 -38.44 16.39
CA THR A 42 23.33 -39.90 16.42
C THR A 42 24.65 -40.62 16.10
N PRO A 43 25.02 -41.64 16.89
CA PRO A 43 26.20 -42.46 16.60
C PRO A 43 25.95 -43.57 15.57
N TYR A 44 24.69 -43.74 15.13
CA TYR A 44 24.28 -44.87 14.28
C TYR A 44 24.44 -44.58 12.79
N ASP A 45 24.91 -45.58 12.03
CA ASP A 45 24.99 -45.50 10.57
C ASP A 45 23.58 -45.69 9.95
N PRO A 46 23.09 -44.74 9.12
CA PRO A 46 21.76 -44.81 8.52
C PRO A 46 21.55 -45.97 7.53
N VAL A 47 22.63 -46.66 7.13
CA VAL A 47 22.62 -47.78 6.16
C VAL A 47 22.78 -49.14 6.83
N GLN A 48 23.32 -49.22 8.05
CA GLN A 48 23.64 -50.49 8.71
C GLN A 48 22.40 -51.32 9.06
N ILE A 49 22.25 -52.48 8.43
CA ILE A 49 21.09 -53.37 8.55
C ILE A 49 21.25 -54.33 9.75
N SER A 50 20.22 -54.42 10.61
CA SER A 50 20.08 -55.47 11.63
C SER A 50 18.86 -56.33 11.35
N VAL A 51 19.06 -57.59 10.97
CA VAL A 51 17.94 -58.51 10.69
C VAL A 51 17.20 -58.93 11.97
N ARG A 52 17.88 -58.87 13.13
CA ARG A 52 17.33 -59.28 14.42
C ARG A 52 16.31 -58.28 14.97
N ASP A 53 16.55 -57.00 14.72
CA ASP A 53 15.87 -55.89 15.41
C ASP A 53 14.87 -55.17 14.48
N ARG A 54 14.39 -55.85 13.44
CA ARG A 54 13.43 -55.31 12.47
C ARG A 54 12.16 -54.84 13.16
N LEU A 55 11.72 -53.62 12.83
CA LEU A 55 10.53 -52.98 13.40
C LEU A 55 10.57 -52.87 14.94
N ALA A 56 11.76 -52.81 15.54
CA ALA A 56 11.89 -52.61 16.99
C ALA A 56 11.26 -51.28 17.42
N ALA A 57 10.48 -51.32 18.50
CA ALA A 57 9.85 -50.16 19.10
C ALA A 57 10.91 -49.17 19.65
N PRO A 58 10.53 -47.90 19.88
CA PRO A 58 11.41 -46.91 20.50
C PRO A 58 12.02 -47.39 21.82
N SER A 59 13.32 -47.17 21.97
CA SER A 59 14.09 -47.52 23.16
C SER A 59 15.06 -46.39 23.54
N TRP A 60 15.72 -46.50 24.69
CA TRP A 60 16.73 -45.52 25.13
C TRP A 60 17.97 -45.48 24.22
N GLU A 61 18.27 -46.60 23.57
CA GLU A 61 19.34 -46.70 22.57
C GLU A 61 18.86 -46.16 21.21
N HIS A 62 17.64 -46.53 20.81
CA HIS A 62 17.02 -46.12 19.54
C HIS A 62 15.78 -45.26 19.79
N TRP A 63 15.96 -43.96 19.96
CA TRP A 63 14.91 -43.03 20.42
C TRP A 63 13.63 -43.03 19.58
N LEU A 64 13.76 -43.30 18.27
CA LEU A 64 12.63 -43.37 17.34
C LEU A 64 12.34 -44.79 16.87
N GLY A 65 12.99 -45.80 17.45
CA GLY A 65 12.91 -47.20 17.04
C GLY A 65 13.70 -47.50 15.77
N GLN A 66 13.50 -48.70 15.23
CA GLN A 66 14.21 -49.18 14.05
C GLN A 66 13.28 -49.57 12.92
N ASP A 67 13.70 -49.40 11.67
CA ASP A 67 12.87 -49.59 10.48
C ASP A 67 12.70 -51.07 10.05
N GLU A 68 12.10 -51.29 8.88
CA GLU A 68 11.84 -52.62 8.33
C GLU A 68 13.10 -53.44 7.99
N PHE A 69 14.29 -52.82 8.06
CA PHE A 69 15.60 -53.45 7.91
C PHE A 69 16.44 -53.37 9.20
N GLY A 70 15.84 -52.97 10.33
CA GLY A 70 16.53 -52.81 11.62
C GLY A 70 17.55 -51.67 11.63
N ARG A 71 17.34 -50.63 10.81
CA ARG A 71 18.17 -49.43 10.79
C ARG A 71 17.57 -48.39 11.74
N ASP A 72 18.41 -47.60 12.41
CA ASP A 72 17.96 -46.54 13.31
C ASP A 72 17.14 -45.46 12.58
N ARG A 73 15.89 -45.24 13.02
CA ARG A 73 14.98 -44.29 12.33
C ARG A 73 15.42 -42.85 12.51
N LEU A 74 15.98 -42.48 13.66
CA LEU A 74 16.45 -41.12 13.91
C LEU A 74 17.61 -40.77 12.95
N ALA A 75 18.58 -41.66 12.82
CA ALA A 75 19.66 -41.54 11.83
C ALA A 75 19.10 -41.42 10.42
N ARG A 76 18.20 -42.30 10.01
CA ARG A 76 17.61 -42.24 8.66
C ARG A 76 16.85 -40.94 8.40
N VAL A 77 16.11 -40.39 9.37
CA VAL A 77 15.39 -39.11 9.21
C VAL A 77 16.36 -37.95 9.07
N LEU A 78 17.42 -37.90 9.88
CA LEU A 78 18.39 -36.81 9.85
C LEU A 78 19.23 -36.84 8.57
N TYR A 79 19.84 -37.99 8.24
CA TYR A 79 20.59 -38.16 6.99
C TYR A 79 19.68 -38.07 5.74
N GLY A 80 18.43 -38.55 5.83
CA GLY A 80 17.44 -38.38 4.78
C GLY A 80 17.06 -36.91 4.56
N GLY A 81 16.98 -36.14 5.65
CA GLY A 81 16.79 -34.69 5.60
C GLY A 81 17.95 -33.98 4.92
N GLN A 82 19.20 -34.39 5.17
CA GLN A 82 20.37 -33.81 4.49
C GLN A 82 20.25 -33.94 2.96
N VAL A 83 19.91 -35.14 2.47
CA VAL A 83 19.78 -35.40 1.03
C VAL A 83 18.61 -34.62 0.44
N SER A 84 17.41 -34.74 1.03
CA SER A 84 16.20 -34.06 0.52
C SER A 84 16.35 -32.53 0.52
N LEU A 85 16.92 -31.95 1.58
CA LEU A 85 17.16 -30.50 1.65
C LEU A 85 18.24 -30.06 0.67
N THR A 86 19.34 -30.81 0.54
CA THR A 86 20.42 -30.47 -0.39
C THR A 86 19.91 -30.43 -1.83
N VAL A 87 19.19 -31.47 -2.26
CA VAL A 87 18.60 -31.53 -3.61
C VAL A 87 17.69 -30.33 -3.86
N ALA A 88 16.77 -30.04 -2.94
CA ALA A 88 15.81 -28.95 -3.09
C ALA A 88 16.47 -27.56 -3.11
N PHE A 89 17.38 -27.26 -2.18
CA PHE A 89 18.03 -25.96 -2.11
C PHE A 89 19.02 -25.72 -3.24
N VAL A 90 19.78 -26.74 -3.66
CA VAL A 90 20.70 -26.62 -4.80
C VAL A 90 19.90 -26.37 -6.08
N ALA A 91 18.86 -27.16 -6.34
CA ALA A 91 18.00 -26.98 -7.52
C ALA A 91 17.33 -25.61 -7.55
N THR A 92 16.78 -25.17 -6.41
CA THR A 92 16.14 -23.86 -6.29
C THR A 92 17.12 -22.71 -6.50
N SER A 93 18.36 -22.86 -6.03
CA SER A 93 19.42 -21.85 -6.23
C SER A 93 19.85 -21.75 -7.68
N ILE A 94 20.01 -22.88 -8.37
CA ILE A 94 20.31 -22.91 -9.80
C ILE A 94 19.16 -22.27 -10.60
N ALA A 95 17.92 -22.68 -10.33
CA ALA A 95 16.71 -22.12 -10.95
C ALA A 95 16.59 -20.60 -10.71
N CYS A 96 16.86 -20.14 -9.49
CA CYS A 96 16.80 -18.73 -9.12
C CYS A 96 17.84 -17.90 -9.88
N VAL A 97 19.10 -18.35 -9.91
CA VAL A 97 20.19 -17.64 -10.60
C VAL A 97 19.92 -17.58 -12.10
N ILE A 98 19.63 -18.73 -12.72
CA ILE A 98 19.38 -18.80 -14.17
C ILE A 98 18.12 -18.00 -14.51
N GLY A 99 17.01 -18.25 -13.83
CA GLY A 99 15.74 -17.58 -14.11
C GLY A 99 15.83 -16.06 -13.93
N THR A 100 16.42 -15.59 -12.83
CA THR A 100 16.59 -14.15 -12.60
C THR A 100 17.47 -13.50 -13.67
N LEU A 101 18.55 -14.16 -14.09
CA LEU A 101 19.41 -13.68 -15.16
C LEU A 101 18.66 -13.55 -16.49
N PHE A 102 17.91 -14.58 -16.89
CA PHE A 102 17.07 -14.56 -18.09
C PHE A 102 16.01 -13.45 -18.01
N GLY A 103 15.30 -13.34 -16.89
CA GLY A 103 14.29 -12.31 -16.67
C GLY A 103 14.85 -10.89 -16.77
N LEU A 104 16.00 -10.63 -16.15
CA LEU A 104 16.69 -9.34 -16.21
C LEU A 104 17.13 -8.98 -17.64
N ILE A 105 17.75 -9.93 -18.35
CA ILE A 105 18.22 -9.72 -19.72
C ILE A 105 17.02 -9.48 -20.64
N GLY A 106 15.98 -10.30 -20.56
CA GLY A 106 14.77 -10.16 -21.35
C GLY A 106 14.08 -8.81 -21.14
N ALA A 107 13.93 -8.39 -19.88
CA ALA A 107 13.26 -7.13 -19.56
C ALA A 107 14.07 -5.89 -19.96
N TYR A 108 15.40 -5.93 -19.78
CA TYR A 108 16.24 -4.77 -20.02
C TYR A 108 16.55 -4.52 -21.50
N PHE A 109 16.92 -5.57 -22.24
CA PHE A 109 17.34 -5.44 -23.65
C PHE A 109 16.16 -5.47 -24.63
N ARG A 110 15.01 -6.03 -24.22
CA ARG A 110 13.78 -6.16 -25.01
C ARG A 110 14.01 -6.88 -26.37
N GLY A 111 12.96 -6.95 -27.20
CA GLY A 111 13.03 -7.49 -28.56
C GLY A 111 13.35 -9.00 -28.58
N PRO A 112 14.46 -9.44 -29.23
CA PRO A 112 14.77 -10.88 -29.33
C PRO A 112 15.02 -11.53 -27.96
N PHE A 113 15.58 -10.80 -27.00
CA PHE A 113 15.84 -11.33 -25.65
C PHE A 113 14.55 -11.55 -24.86
N GLU A 114 13.56 -10.68 -25.02
CA GLU A 114 12.22 -10.82 -24.46
C GLU A 114 11.51 -12.03 -25.06
N PHE A 115 11.57 -12.17 -26.38
CA PHE A 115 10.99 -13.33 -27.08
C PHE A 115 11.62 -14.64 -26.60
N VAL A 116 12.95 -14.74 -26.53
CA VAL A 116 13.65 -15.94 -26.05
C VAL A 116 13.27 -16.26 -24.61
N THR A 117 13.28 -15.26 -23.71
CA THR A 117 12.99 -15.45 -22.28
C THR A 117 11.58 -15.96 -22.06
N THR A 118 10.59 -15.35 -22.72
CA THR A 118 9.17 -15.72 -22.58
C THR A 118 8.88 -17.09 -23.22
N ARG A 119 9.40 -17.34 -24.43
CA ARG A 119 9.17 -18.61 -25.13
C ARG A 119 9.81 -19.80 -24.45
N LEU A 120 11.03 -19.66 -23.95
CA LEU A 120 11.73 -20.75 -23.27
C LEU A 120 11.02 -21.11 -21.95
N ALA A 121 10.50 -20.10 -21.24
CA ALA A 121 9.65 -20.32 -20.07
C ALA A 121 8.32 -21.01 -20.43
N ASP A 122 7.63 -20.55 -21.48
CA ASP A 122 6.34 -21.11 -21.91
C ASP A 122 6.49 -22.58 -22.36
N VAL A 123 7.54 -22.90 -23.11
CA VAL A 123 7.82 -24.29 -23.55
C VAL A 123 7.91 -25.24 -22.37
N VAL A 124 8.64 -24.87 -21.32
CA VAL A 124 8.78 -25.72 -20.13
C VAL A 124 7.48 -25.85 -19.35
N LEU A 125 6.73 -24.75 -19.23
CA LEU A 125 5.44 -24.73 -18.52
C LEU A 125 4.32 -25.51 -19.25
N CYS A 126 4.48 -25.77 -20.55
CA CYS A 126 3.58 -26.65 -21.30
C CYS A 126 3.68 -28.13 -20.89
N PHE A 127 4.80 -28.56 -20.28
CA PHE A 127 4.97 -29.95 -19.86
C PHE A 127 4.49 -30.15 -18.40
N PRO A 128 3.65 -31.16 -18.14
CA PRO A 128 3.36 -31.56 -16.77
C PRO A 128 4.65 -31.92 -16.01
N PRO A 129 4.86 -31.41 -14.78
CA PRO A 129 6.12 -31.57 -14.04
C PRO A 129 6.57 -33.04 -13.89
N ILE A 130 5.62 -33.94 -13.63
CA ILE A 130 5.89 -35.37 -13.44
C ILE A 130 6.37 -36.03 -14.75
N LEU A 131 5.80 -35.64 -15.90
CA LEU A 131 6.21 -36.19 -17.20
C LEU A 131 7.61 -35.73 -17.59
N LEU A 132 7.92 -34.45 -17.33
CA LEU A 132 9.26 -33.90 -17.54
C LEU A 132 10.28 -34.60 -16.63
N ALA A 133 9.94 -34.80 -15.35
CA ALA A 133 10.78 -35.53 -14.41
C ALA A 133 11.04 -36.97 -14.87
N LEU A 134 9.99 -37.68 -15.29
CA LEU A 134 10.10 -39.06 -15.80
C LEU A 134 11.01 -39.12 -17.03
N LEU A 135 10.81 -38.22 -18.01
CA LEU A 135 11.63 -38.15 -19.21
C LEU A 135 13.12 -37.99 -18.89
N VAL A 136 13.46 -37.05 -18.02
CA VAL A 136 14.86 -36.79 -17.64
C VAL A 136 15.42 -37.96 -16.84
N VAL A 137 14.66 -38.54 -15.92
CA VAL A 137 15.08 -39.74 -15.16
C VAL A 137 15.28 -40.94 -16.09
N THR A 138 14.47 -41.11 -17.13
CA THR A 138 14.67 -42.18 -18.13
C THR A 138 15.92 -41.96 -18.98
N LEU A 139 16.33 -40.71 -19.22
CA LEU A 139 17.50 -40.38 -20.04
C LEU A 139 18.82 -40.46 -19.25
N PHE A 140 18.82 -39.96 -18.01
CA PHE A 140 20.03 -39.80 -17.19
C PHE A 140 20.12 -40.76 -16.01
N GLY A 141 19.09 -41.57 -15.77
CA GLY A 141 18.99 -42.47 -14.64
C GLY A 141 18.52 -41.77 -13.35
N PRO A 142 17.99 -42.53 -12.37
CA PRO A 142 17.57 -42.00 -11.08
C PRO A 142 18.79 -41.62 -10.22
N GLY A 143 18.68 -40.51 -9.49
CA GLY A 143 19.75 -40.03 -8.62
C GLY A 143 19.49 -38.62 -8.10
N ALA A 144 20.26 -38.22 -7.08
CA ALA A 144 20.18 -36.89 -6.51
C ALA A 144 20.55 -35.81 -7.53
N ASP A 145 21.59 -36.03 -8.34
CA ASP A 145 22.04 -35.08 -9.37
C ASP A 145 21.01 -34.91 -10.48
N THR A 146 20.39 -36.01 -10.92
CA THR A 146 19.30 -35.98 -11.90
C THR A 146 18.11 -35.18 -11.37
N LEU A 147 17.73 -35.37 -10.11
CA LEU A 147 16.68 -34.59 -9.47
C LEU A 147 17.02 -33.11 -9.41
N VAL A 148 18.26 -32.74 -9.09
CA VAL A 148 18.71 -31.35 -9.10
C VAL A 148 18.53 -30.73 -10.49
N ALA A 149 18.94 -31.43 -11.55
CA ALA A 149 18.78 -30.97 -12.93
C ALA A 149 17.30 -30.80 -13.31
N VAL A 150 16.46 -31.80 -13.03
CA VAL A 150 15.01 -31.77 -13.29
C VAL A 150 14.34 -30.59 -12.62
N LEU A 151 14.54 -30.44 -11.32
CA LEU A 151 13.89 -29.40 -10.53
C LEU A 151 14.40 -28.00 -10.93
N SER A 152 15.68 -27.89 -11.31
CA SER A 152 16.24 -26.63 -11.82
C SER A 152 15.54 -26.19 -13.12
N ILE A 153 15.39 -27.11 -14.08
CA ILE A 153 14.68 -26.85 -15.34
C ILE A 153 13.21 -26.55 -15.09
N LEU A 154 12.58 -27.29 -14.18
CA LEU A 154 11.17 -27.12 -13.87
C LEU A 154 10.86 -25.74 -13.28
N TYR A 155 11.72 -25.23 -12.41
CA TYR A 155 11.43 -24.02 -11.63
C TYR A 155 12.05 -22.73 -12.15
N PHE A 156 13.07 -22.76 -13.02
CA PHE A 156 13.62 -21.51 -13.57
C PHE A 156 12.56 -20.61 -14.27
N PRO A 157 11.49 -21.12 -14.93
CA PRO A 157 10.49 -20.25 -15.59
C PRO A 157 9.78 -19.31 -14.62
N ALA A 158 9.50 -19.77 -13.39
CA ALA A 158 8.83 -18.96 -12.38
C ALA A 158 9.69 -17.75 -11.98
N PHE A 159 10.98 -17.97 -11.74
CA PHE A 159 11.94 -16.90 -11.47
C PHE A 159 12.12 -15.97 -12.67
N ALA A 160 12.21 -16.51 -13.88
CA ALA A 160 12.32 -15.72 -15.10
C ALA A 160 11.14 -14.77 -15.29
N ARG A 161 9.91 -15.25 -15.10
CA ARG A 161 8.70 -14.42 -15.23
C ARG A 161 8.63 -13.33 -14.16
N ILE A 162 8.89 -13.67 -12.89
CA ILE A 162 8.86 -12.69 -11.80
C ILE A 162 9.94 -11.63 -11.99
N ALA A 163 11.19 -12.05 -12.22
CA ALA A 163 12.29 -11.12 -12.48
C ALA A 163 12.03 -10.25 -13.70
N PHE A 164 11.47 -10.81 -14.79
CA PHE A 164 11.08 -10.05 -15.97
C PHE A 164 10.04 -8.96 -15.66
N SER A 165 8.92 -9.34 -15.01
CA SER A 165 7.83 -8.40 -14.69
C SER A 165 8.26 -7.27 -13.76
N GLU A 166 9.03 -7.59 -12.73
CA GLU A 166 9.52 -6.62 -11.75
C GLU A 166 10.63 -5.74 -12.35
N ALA A 167 11.54 -6.31 -13.15
CA ALA A 167 12.57 -5.56 -13.83
C ALA A 167 11.98 -4.60 -14.86
N LEU A 168 10.92 -4.99 -15.56
CA LEU A 168 10.20 -4.11 -16.49
C LEU A 168 9.63 -2.90 -15.75
N ARG A 169 8.97 -3.11 -14.60
CA ARG A 169 8.45 -2.03 -13.76
C ARG A 169 9.55 -1.07 -13.30
N VAL A 170 10.66 -1.60 -12.76
CA VAL A 170 11.78 -0.78 -12.28
C VAL A 170 12.48 -0.06 -13.42
N SER A 171 12.60 -0.68 -14.60
CA SER A 171 13.25 -0.09 -15.77
C SER A 171 12.49 1.11 -16.37
N ALA A 172 11.21 1.25 -16.05
CA ALA A 172 10.35 2.36 -16.47
C ALA A 172 10.40 3.56 -15.50
N LEU A 173 11.19 3.51 -14.43
CA LEU A 173 11.31 4.61 -13.47
C LEU A 173 12.29 5.68 -13.96
N ASP A 174 11.95 6.95 -13.73
CA ASP A 174 12.68 8.13 -14.24
C ASP A 174 14.18 8.13 -13.89
N PHE A 175 14.57 7.61 -12.72
CA PHE A 175 15.99 7.56 -12.33
C PHE A 175 16.80 6.55 -13.15
N VAL A 176 16.17 5.50 -13.69
CA VAL A 176 16.82 4.55 -14.60
C VAL A 176 17.00 5.18 -15.97
N GLU A 177 16.00 5.92 -16.43
CA GLU A 177 16.06 6.68 -17.68
C GLU A 177 17.13 7.78 -17.61
N ALA A 178 17.19 8.54 -16.52
CA ALA A 178 18.25 9.51 -16.25
C ALA A 178 19.65 8.85 -16.24
N SER A 179 19.79 7.67 -15.63
CA SER A 179 21.07 6.94 -15.61
C SER A 179 21.51 6.47 -17.01
N ARG A 180 20.56 6.14 -17.89
CA ARG A 180 20.83 5.82 -19.31
C ARG A 180 21.24 7.06 -20.09
N ALA A 181 20.55 8.19 -19.90
CA ALA A 181 20.88 9.46 -20.54
C ALA A 181 22.28 9.97 -20.16
N LEU A 182 22.73 9.67 -18.93
CA LEU A 182 24.10 9.95 -18.44
C LEU A 182 25.18 9.00 -19.01
N GLY A 183 24.83 8.07 -19.89
CA GLY A 183 25.78 7.14 -20.52
C GLY A 183 26.29 6.03 -19.59
N THR A 184 25.55 5.70 -18.51
CA THR A 184 25.96 4.61 -17.61
C THR A 184 25.88 3.26 -18.35
N PRO A 185 26.91 2.40 -18.27
CA PRO A 185 26.89 1.13 -19.00
C PRO A 185 25.79 0.19 -18.50
N SER A 186 25.11 -0.48 -19.43
CA SER A 186 23.92 -1.32 -19.18
C SER A 186 24.08 -2.37 -18.08
N HIS A 187 25.22 -3.06 -18.03
CA HIS A 187 25.47 -4.06 -16.98
C HIS A 187 25.49 -3.44 -15.57
N ARG A 188 25.96 -2.20 -15.44
CA ARG A 188 26.01 -1.48 -14.17
C ARG A 188 24.63 -1.04 -13.73
N ILE A 189 23.78 -0.62 -14.67
CA ILE A 189 22.36 -0.30 -14.40
C ILE A 189 21.63 -1.57 -13.94
N VAL A 190 21.79 -2.68 -14.66
CA VAL A 190 21.15 -3.95 -14.30
C VAL A 190 21.62 -4.43 -12.92
N LEU A 191 22.92 -4.49 -12.66
CA LEU A 191 23.46 -5.07 -11.42
C LEU A 191 23.38 -4.15 -10.19
N LYS A 192 23.57 -2.84 -10.34
CA LYS A 192 23.58 -1.91 -9.20
C LYS A 192 22.26 -1.19 -8.99
N THR A 193 21.40 -1.14 -9.99
CA THR A 193 20.14 -0.40 -9.93
C THR A 193 18.95 -1.34 -9.98
N ILE A 194 18.82 -2.20 -11.00
CA ILE A 194 17.61 -3.02 -11.17
C ILE A 194 17.59 -4.21 -10.21
N LEU A 195 18.66 -5.02 -10.19
CA LEU A 195 18.74 -6.24 -9.38
C LEU A 195 18.45 -6.00 -7.88
N PRO A 196 19.02 -4.98 -7.21
CA PRO A 196 18.70 -4.70 -5.80
C PRO A 196 17.23 -4.32 -5.57
N ASN A 197 16.58 -3.68 -6.55
CA ASN A 197 15.19 -3.25 -6.45
C ASN A 197 14.18 -4.40 -6.67
N ILE A 198 14.60 -5.49 -7.31
CA ILE A 198 13.76 -6.69 -7.50
C ILE A 198 14.11 -7.83 -6.53
N ALA A 199 15.15 -7.67 -5.71
CA ALA A 199 15.64 -8.71 -4.81
C ALA A 199 14.58 -9.18 -3.79
N GLY A 200 13.68 -8.29 -3.36
CA GLY A 200 12.59 -8.62 -2.44
C GLY A 200 11.65 -9.69 -3.01
N PRO A 201 10.93 -9.40 -4.12
CA PRO A 201 10.09 -10.39 -4.80
C PRO A 201 10.81 -11.70 -5.16
N VAL A 202 12.06 -11.63 -5.64
CA VAL A 202 12.86 -12.82 -5.98
C VAL A 202 13.16 -13.67 -4.74
N SER A 203 13.47 -13.04 -3.60
CA SER A 203 13.73 -13.76 -2.33
C SER A 203 12.49 -14.46 -1.79
N VAL A 204 11.31 -13.84 -1.95
CA VAL A 204 10.03 -14.46 -1.57
C VAL A 204 9.76 -15.68 -2.46
N GLN A 205 9.95 -15.53 -3.79
CA GLN A 205 9.78 -16.64 -4.73
C GLN A 205 10.76 -17.79 -4.46
N TYR A 206 12.00 -17.48 -4.10
CA TYR A 206 13.01 -18.49 -3.76
C TYR A 206 12.49 -19.44 -2.68
N SER A 207 11.95 -18.86 -1.63
CA SER A 207 11.59 -19.62 -0.44
C SER A 207 10.34 -20.48 -0.68
N LEU A 208 9.33 -19.96 -1.40
CA LEU A 208 8.17 -20.74 -1.86
C LEU A 208 8.59 -21.90 -2.78
N THR A 209 9.55 -21.65 -3.67
CA THR A 209 10.04 -22.65 -4.61
C THR A 209 10.85 -23.73 -3.88
N ALA A 210 11.63 -23.37 -2.87
CA ALA A 210 12.36 -24.33 -2.04
C ALA A 210 11.40 -25.29 -1.32
N ALA A 211 10.32 -24.79 -0.73
CA ALA A 211 9.29 -25.62 -0.09
C ALA A 211 8.60 -26.56 -1.10
N ALA A 212 8.26 -26.05 -2.28
CA ALA A 212 7.68 -26.86 -3.36
C ALA A 212 8.67 -27.93 -3.87
N ALA A 213 9.95 -27.57 -4.02
CA ALA A 213 11.00 -28.47 -4.47
C ALA A 213 11.22 -29.64 -3.50
N ILE A 214 11.20 -29.40 -2.18
CA ILE A 214 11.23 -30.46 -1.16
C ILE A 214 10.05 -31.43 -1.36
N THR A 215 8.86 -30.89 -1.61
CA THR A 215 7.64 -31.68 -1.80
C THR A 215 7.71 -32.55 -3.06
N ILE A 216 8.15 -31.97 -4.20
CA ILE A 216 8.29 -32.73 -5.45
C ILE A 216 9.43 -33.75 -5.36
N GLU A 217 10.57 -33.39 -4.76
CA GLU A 217 11.68 -34.33 -4.52
C GLU A 217 11.20 -35.54 -3.73
N SER A 218 10.53 -35.31 -2.59
CA SER A 218 10.01 -36.38 -1.75
C SER A 218 8.97 -37.23 -2.48
N GLY A 219 8.12 -36.62 -3.31
CA GLY A 219 7.17 -37.32 -4.18
C GLY A 219 7.86 -38.20 -5.25
N LEU A 220 8.88 -37.68 -5.94
CA LEU A 220 9.63 -38.44 -6.94
C LEU A 220 10.45 -39.57 -6.32
N SER A 221 11.09 -39.32 -5.17
CA SER A 221 11.75 -40.34 -4.35
C SER A 221 10.76 -41.41 -3.89
N PHE A 222 9.54 -41.04 -3.49
CA PHE A 222 8.48 -42.00 -3.15
C PHE A 222 8.04 -42.87 -4.35
N LEU A 223 8.00 -42.30 -5.55
CA LEU A 223 7.71 -43.05 -6.79
C LEU A 223 8.87 -43.92 -7.27
N GLY A 224 10.06 -43.79 -6.66
CA GLY A 224 11.27 -44.51 -7.06
C GLY A 224 12.03 -43.88 -8.22
N LEU A 225 11.71 -42.64 -8.58
CA LEU A 225 12.37 -41.87 -9.63
C LEU A 225 13.45 -40.92 -9.06
N GLY A 226 13.56 -40.85 -7.74
CA GLY A 226 14.48 -39.96 -7.03
C GLY A 226 15.74 -40.64 -6.53
N VAL A 227 16.11 -40.36 -5.28
CA VAL A 227 17.31 -40.92 -4.62
C VAL A 227 17.20 -42.44 -4.55
N VAL A 228 18.26 -43.15 -4.93
CA VAL A 228 18.32 -44.61 -4.96
C VAL A 228 18.90 -45.16 -3.64
N PRO A 229 18.36 -46.27 -3.09
CA PRO A 229 18.97 -46.96 -1.95
C PRO A 229 20.44 -47.34 -2.23
N PRO A 230 21.35 -47.31 -1.23
CA PRO A 230 21.09 -47.34 0.21
C PRO A 230 20.86 -45.98 0.88
N ALA A 231 21.12 -44.87 0.18
CA ALA A 231 21.01 -43.53 0.74
C ALA A 231 19.57 -43.22 1.22
N PRO A 232 19.39 -42.68 2.43
CA PRO A 232 18.07 -42.28 2.89
C PRO A 232 17.61 -40.98 2.21
N SER A 233 16.31 -40.88 1.98
CA SER A 233 15.60 -39.62 1.72
C SER A 233 14.21 -39.73 2.34
N TRP A 234 13.56 -38.60 2.67
CA TRP A 234 12.23 -38.65 3.29
C TRP A 234 11.21 -39.38 2.40
N GLY A 235 11.26 -39.17 1.08
CA GLY A 235 10.42 -39.90 0.12
C GLY A 235 10.64 -41.41 0.12
N GLN A 236 11.90 -41.87 0.16
CA GLN A 236 12.21 -43.31 0.22
C GLN A 236 11.78 -43.94 1.54
N MET A 237 11.92 -43.22 2.66
CA MET A 237 11.46 -43.70 3.97
C MET A 237 9.94 -43.91 3.99
N ILE A 238 9.18 -42.96 3.45
CA ILE A 238 7.72 -43.07 3.32
C ILE A 238 7.35 -44.26 2.41
N ARG A 239 8.10 -44.47 1.32
CA ARG A 239 7.89 -45.60 0.40
C ARG A 239 8.09 -46.94 1.08
N GLY A 240 9.19 -47.10 1.83
CA GLY A 240 9.51 -48.34 2.56
C GLY A 240 8.49 -48.66 3.65
N ALA A 241 8.10 -47.65 4.43
CA ALA A 241 7.14 -47.82 5.53
C ALA A 241 5.72 -48.18 5.05
N ARG A 242 5.35 -47.87 3.80
CA ARG A 242 4.00 -48.16 3.25
C ARG A 242 3.61 -49.64 3.38
N ALA A 243 4.55 -50.56 3.17
CA ALA A 243 4.27 -51.99 3.23
C ALA A 243 4.01 -52.50 4.66
N PHE A 244 4.45 -51.77 5.67
CA PHE A 244 4.41 -52.17 7.08
C PHE A 244 3.51 -51.27 7.94
N MET A 245 2.74 -50.37 7.33
CA MET A 245 1.99 -49.33 8.06
C MET A 245 1.00 -49.86 9.11
N ASN A 246 0.48 -51.08 8.92
CA ASN A 246 -0.43 -51.71 9.89
C ASN A 246 0.33 -52.29 11.11
N GLN A 247 1.61 -52.61 10.96
CA GLN A 247 2.45 -53.20 12.00
C GLN A 247 3.29 -52.14 12.71
N ASP A 248 3.74 -51.14 11.96
CA ASP A 248 4.56 -50.03 12.44
C ASP A 248 4.04 -48.68 11.88
N PRO A 249 3.05 -48.06 12.56
CA PRO A 249 2.55 -46.75 12.15
C PRO A 249 3.60 -45.63 12.29
N LEU A 250 4.58 -45.81 13.18
CA LEU A 250 5.63 -44.81 13.42
C LEU A 250 6.57 -44.67 12.24
N GLY A 251 6.84 -45.76 11.48
CA GLY A 251 7.74 -45.74 10.33
C GLY A 251 7.32 -44.75 9.24
N ILE A 252 6.01 -44.57 9.01
CA ILE A 252 5.49 -43.58 8.06
C ILE A 252 5.28 -42.21 8.70
N LEU A 253 4.87 -42.15 9.97
CA LEU A 253 4.54 -40.89 10.65
C LEU A 253 5.77 -40.00 10.82
N ILE A 254 6.91 -40.56 11.22
CA ILE A 254 8.12 -39.81 11.52
C ILE A 254 8.64 -38.99 10.32
N PRO A 255 8.92 -39.59 9.13
CA PRO A 255 9.38 -38.81 7.98
C PRO A 255 8.33 -37.82 7.49
N CYS A 256 7.03 -38.12 7.60
CA CYS A 256 5.95 -37.19 7.28
C CYS A 256 5.95 -35.96 8.20
N VAL A 257 6.10 -36.15 9.52
CA VAL A 257 6.16 -35.04 10.48
C VAL A 257 7.39 -34.17 10.22
N ALA A 258 8.56 -34.78 9.97
CA ALA A 258 9.77 -34.04 9.62
C ALA A 258 9.58 -33.19 8.35
N LEU A 259 9.00 -33.78 7.31
CA LEU A 259 8.67 -33.11 6.06
C LEU A 259 7.70 -31.93 6.28
N THR A 260 6.58 -32.15 6.97
CA THR A 260 5.55 -31.12 7.23
C THR A 260 6.09 -29.97 8.07
N LEU A 261 6.80 -30.24 9.17
CA LEU A 261 7.37 -29.21 10.03
C LEU A 261 8.39 -28.35 9.27
N THR A 262 9.21 -28.97 8.44
CA THR A 262 10.21 -28.27 7.63
C THR A 262 9.56 -27.35 6.60
N ILE A 263 8.57 -27.85 5.85
CA ILE A 263 7.81 -27.05 4.88
C ILE A 263 7.08 -25.89 5.57
N TYR A 264 6.43 -26.15 6.70
CA TYR A 264 5.73 -25.12 7.46
C TYR A 264 6.69 -24.04 7.97
N ALA A 265 7.87 -24.42 8.50
CA ALA A 265 8.86 -23.48 8.96
C ALA A 265 9.43 -22.59 7.84
N ILE A 266 9.67 -23.17 6.65
CA ILE A 266 10.08 -22.41 5.47
C ILE A 266 8.98 -21.40 5.11
N ASN A 267 7.73 -21.85 4.91
CA ASN A 267 6.62 -20.97 4.51
C ASN A 267 6.33 -19.88 5.56
N PHE A 268 6.33 -20.22 6.85
CA PHE A 268 6.13 -19.27 7.93
C PHE A 268 7.23 -18.20 7.98
N PHE A 269 8.49 -18.58 7.73
CA PHE A 269 9.57 -17.62 7.58
C PHE A 269 9.35 -16.71 6.35
N CYS A 270 8.84 -17.24 5.24
CA CYS A 270 8.54 -16.46 4.02
C CYS A 270 7.51 -15.38 4.27
N ASP A 271 6.38 -15.73 4.87
CA ASP A 271 5.29 -14.78 5.12
C ASP A 271 5.79 -13.62 5.97
N ARG A 272 6.59 -13.91 7.00
CA ARG A 272 7.20 -12.88 7.85
C ARG A 272 8.29 -12.08 7.14
N LEU A 273 9.08 -12.71 6.28
CA LEU A 273 10.07 -12.01 5.46
C LEU A 273 9.37 -11.04 4.50
N ARG A 274 8.29 -11.47 3.85
CA ARG A 274 7.43 -10.65 2.97
C ARG A 274 6.88 -9.44 3.72
N ASP A 275 6.30 -9.63 4.90
CA ASP A 275 5.77 -8.54 5.74
C ASP A 275 6.85 -7.50 6.08
N THR A 276 8.09 -7.94 6.30
CA THR A 276 9.19 -7.04 6.68
C THR A 276 9.84 -6.31 5.51
N LEU A 277 9.77 -6.89 4.31
CA LEU A 277 10.27 -6.31 3.07
C LEU A 277 9.24 -5.38 2.42
N ASP A 278 7.97 -5.48 2.77
CA ASP A 278 6.93 -4.55 2.33
C ASP A 278 7.09 -3.18 3.05
N PRO A 279 7.47 -2.11 2.33
CA PRO A 279 7.61 -0.77 2.93
C PRO A 279 6.28 -0.23 3.47
N LYS A 280 5.14 -0.72 2.94
CA LYS A 280 3.80 -0.35 3.43
C LYS A 280 3.44 -1.11 4.71
N GLY A 281 3.99 -2.32 4.92
CA GLY A 281 3.79 -3.14 6.11
C GLY A 281 4.61 -2.71 7.33
N ASN A 282 5.71 -1.98 7.13
CA ASN A 282 6.57 -1.48 8.22
C ASN A 282 6.00 -0.27 8.99
N ALA A 283 4.78 0.16 8.67
CA ALA A 283 3.94 0.94 9.58
C ALA A 283 3.42 0.11 10.78
N GLY A 284 3.78 -1.17 10.89
CA GLY A 284 3.43 -2.06 12.01
C GLY A 284 4.12 -1.80 13.36
N GLY A 285 4.63 -0.59 13.60
CA GLY A 285 4.74 -0.11 14.98
C GLY A 285 3.32 0.19 15.42
N LYS A 286 2.80 -0.56 16.42
CA LYS A 286 1.45 -0.43 17.04
C LYS A 286 0.69 0.73 16.42
N ASP A 287 -0.39 0.51 15.66
CA ASP A 287 -1.27 1.58 15.18
C ASP A 287 -1.37 2.66 16.24
N VAL A 288 -0.52 3.67 16.13
CA VAL A 288 -0.60 4.85 16.95
C VAL A 288 -1.59 5.61 16.11
N THR A 289 -2.86 5.23 16.25
CA THR A 289 -3.92 6.23 16.26
C THR A 289 -3.31 7.43 16.96
N SER A 290 -3.14 8.50 16.20
CA SER A 290 -2.66 9.80 16.65
C SER A 290 -2.92 9.94 18.14
N VAL A 291 -1.85 10.04 18.94
CA VAL A 291 -1.97 10.31 20.37
C VAL A 291 -3.00 11.45 20.50
N PRO A 292 -4.11 11.26 21.21
CA PRO A 292 -5.16 12.27 21.29
C PRO A 292 -4.50 13.57 21.74
N ALA A 293 -4.71 14.64 20.97
CA ALA A 293 -4.37 15.97 21.42
C ALA A 293 -5.09 16.21 22.77
N PRO A 294 -4.50 16.94 23.72
CA PRO A 294 -5.17 17.24 24.98
C PRO A 294 -6.50 17.95 24.68
N GLY A 295 -7.60 17.26 24.99
CA GLY A 295 -8.95 17.70 24.67
C GLY A 295 -9.20 19.11 25.23
N ARG A 296 -9.39 20.08 24.33
CA ARG A 296 -9.99 21.36 24.69
C ARG A 296 -11.50 21.14 24.85
N ALA A 297 -12.10 21.79 25.83
CA ALA A 297 -13.54 21.70 26.04
C ALA A 297 -14.28 22.12 24.75
N PRO A 298 -15.40 21.46 24.39
CA PRO A 298 -16.18 21.83 23.22
C PRO A 298 -16.62 23.29 23.37
N VAL A 299 -16.16 24.14 22.45
CA VAL A 299 -16.65 25.51 22.33
C VAL A 299 -18.14 25.44 21.97
N GLN A 300 -18.97 26.30 22.56
CA GLN A 300 -20.36 26.47 22.11
C GLN A 300 -20.34 27.03 20.68
N GLU A 301 -20.33 26.15 19.70
CA GLU A 301 -20.45 26.51 18.29
C GLU A 301 -21.91 26.85 17.95
N GLU A 302 -22.10 27.74 16.98
CA GLU A 302 -23.41 28.11 16.45
C GLU A 302 -24.20 26.88 15.99
N ALA A 303 -25.53 26.95 16.01
CA ALA A 303 -26.39 25.79 15.76
C ALA A 303 -26.26 25.20 14.34
N ASP A 304 -25.82 26.01 13.39
CA ASP A 304 -25.62 25.67 11.99
C ASP A 304 -24.23 25.05 11.70
N VAL A 305 -23.27 25.13 12.61
CA VAL A 305 -21.92 24.54 12.43
C VAL A 305 -21.98 23.03 12.56
N ILE A 306 -21.66 22.33 11.47
CA ILE A 306 -21.62 20.86 11.40
C ILE A 306 -20.24 20.29 11.71
N ALA A 307 -19.17 21.02 11.38
CA ALA A 307 -17.80 20.64 11.70
C ALA A 307 -16.92 21.88 11.82
N SER A 308 -15.92 21.83 12.71
CA SER A 308 -14.96 22.91 12.87
C SER A 308 -13.56 22.34 13.08
N VAL A 309 -12.59 22.89 12.36
CA VAL A 309 -11.16 22.73 12.60
C VAL A 309 -10.69 24.01 13.26
N ARG A 310 -10.00 23.91 14.41
CA ARG A 310 -9.47 25.07 15.13
C ARG A 310 -7.98 24.88 15.42
N ASP A 311 -7.16 25.82 15.00
CA ASP A 311 -5.71 25.88 15.24
C ASP A 311 -5.00 24.57 14.90
N LEU A 312 -5.42 23.88 13.82
CA LEU A 312 -4.89 22.55 13.50
C LEU A 312 -3.42 22.65 13.15
N ARG A 313 -2.60 21.87 13.86
CA ARG A 313 -1.18 21.71 13.61
C ARG A 313 -0.84 20.24 13.41
N LEU A 314 -0.27 19.91 12.26
CA LEU A 314 0.14 18.55 11.91
C LEU A 314 1.66 18.50 11.70
N GLU A 315 2.30 17.50 12.31
CA GLU A 315 3.74 17.30 12.24
C GLU A 315 4.11 15.98 11.58
N LEU A 316 5.03 16.03 10.62
CA LEU A 316 5.71 14.87 10.07
C LEU A 316 6.87 14.46 10.99
N ARG A 317 6.87 13.20 11.43
CA ARG A 317 7.99 12.59 12.15
C ARG A 317 9.13 12.31 11.17
N HIS A 318 10.18 13.10 11.23
CA HIS A 318 11.39 12.90 10.43
C HIS A 318 12.59 12.57 11.33
N PRO A 319 13.55 11.73 10.89
CA PRO A 319 14.70 11.32 11.74
C PRO A 319 15.58 12.48 12.24
N LYS A 320 15.54 13.64 11.57
CA LYS A 320 16.29 14.85 11.92
C LYS A 320 15.51 15.84 12.81
N GLY A 321 14.26 15.57 13.13
CA GLY A 321 13.36 16.48 13.86
C GLY A 321 11.93 16.42 13.32
N ALA A 322 10.95 16.85 14.10
CA ALA A 322 9.58 17.00 13.61
C ALA A 322 9.48 18.24 12.69
N VAL A 323 8.70 18.13 11.62
CA VAL A 323 8.47 19.23 10.67
C VAL A 323 6.97 19.47 10.55
N ASP A 324 6.54 20.72 10.75
CA ASP A 324 5.13 21.09 10.63
C ASP A 324 4.71 21.04 9.15
N VAL A 325 3.78 20.15 8.80
CA VAL A 325 3.19 20.08 7.45
C VAL A 325 1.93 20.94 7.36
N ILE A 326 1.19 21.06 8.46
CA ILE A 326 0.12 22.05 8.68
C ILE A 326 0.50 22.84 9.93
N GLU A 327 0.49 24.16 9.86
CA GLU A 327 0.91 25.02 10.98
C GLU A 327 -0.24 25.66 11.73
N ASP A 328 -1.21 26.21 10.99
CA ASP A 328 -2.31 26.98 11.54
C ASP A 328 -3.47 26.99 10.53
N VAL A 329 -4.32 25.97 10.64
CA VAL A 329 -5.54 25.85 9.83
C VAL A 329 -6.74 25.86 10.75
N SER A 330 -7.58 26.86 10.55
CA SER A 330 -8.92 26.94 11.13
C SER A 330 -9.94 26.98 9.99
N LEU A 331 -10.99 26.17 10.11
CA LEU A 331 -12.02 25.98 9.08
C LEU A 331 -13.36 25.73 9.75
N THR A 332 -14.40 26.44 9.34
CA THR A 332 -15.77 26.23 9.83
C THR A 332 -16.65 25.74 8.69
N LEU A 333 -17.29 24.58 8.88
CA LEU A 333 -18.24 24.00 7.93
C LEU A 333 -19.66 24.15 8.47
N ARG A 334 -20.54 24.75 7.68
CA ARG A 334 -21.95 24.97 8.03
C ARG A 334 -22.89 23.98 7.36
N ALA A 335 -24.05 23.78 7.97
CA ALA A 335 -25.12 22.92 7.48
C ALA A 335 -25.58 23.39 6.09
N ASN A 336 -25.77 22.44 5.17
CA ASN A 336 -26.28 22.67 3.81
C ASN A 336 -25.45 23.64 2.96
N GLN A 337 -24.20 23.89 3.35
CA GLN A 337 -23.27 24.74 2.64
C GLN A 337 -22.21 23.89 1.92
N CYS A 338 -21.83 24.30 0.71
CA CYS A 338 -20.61 23.86 0.06
C CYS A 338 -19.47 24.82 0.40
N THR A 339 -18.52 24.35 1.18
CA THR A 339 -17.26 25.06 1.44
C THR A 339 -16.18 24.43 0.58
N ALA A 340 -15.57 25.22 -0.30
CA ALA A 340 -14.45 24.77 -1.10
C ALA A 340 -13.10 25.05 -0.42
N LEU A 341 -12.22 24.06 -0.42
CA LEU A 341 -10.85 24.18 0.07
C LEU A 341 -9.89 24.10 -1.11
N VAL A 342 -9.17 25.19 -1.36
CA VAL A 342 -8.43 25.39 -2.62
C VAL A 342 -6.98 25.78 -2.38
N GLY A 343 -6.12 25.57 -3.38
CA GLY A 343 -4.70 25.91 -3.32
C GLY A 343 -3.85 24.97 -4.16
N GLU A 344 -2.57 25.31 -4.32
CA GLU A 344 -1.58 24.53 -5.07
C GLU A 344 -1.40 23.11 -4.48
N SER A 345 -0.90 22.18 -5.29
CA SER A 345 -0.53 20.85 -4.80
C SER A 345 0.47 20.96 -3.65
N GLY A 346 0.29 20.15 -2.59
CA GLY A 346 1.13 20.21 -1.40
C GLY A 346 0.80 21.33 -0.41
N SER A 347 -0.25 22.13 -0.63
CA SER A 347 -0.65 23.18 0.32
C SER A 347 -1.26 22.68 1.63
N GLY A 348 -1.62 21.40 1.71
CA GLY A 348 -2.13 20.75 2.93
C GLY A 348 -3.60 20.33 2.90
N LYS A 349 -4.34 20.60 1.81
CA LYS A 349 -5.79 20.33 1.69
C LYS A 349 -6.19 18.90 2.07
N SER A 350 -5.56 17.90 1.44
CA SER A 350 -5.84 16.48 1.70
C SER A 350 -5.40 16.04 3.09
N LEU A 351 -4.39 16.67 3.70
CA LEU A 351 -4.03 16.37 5.09
C LEU A 351 -5.06 16.93 6.07
N THR A 352 -5.63 18.11 5.79
CA THR A 352 -6.74 18.68 6.56
C THR A 352 -7.99 17.78 6.50
N SER A 353 -8.35 17.28 5.31
CA SER A 353 -9.50 16.36 5.17
C SER A 353 -9.26 15.01 5.85
N LEU A 354 -8.07 14.43 5.70
CA LEU A 354 -7.69 13.20 6.38
C LEU A 354 -7.64 13.37 7.90
N ALA A 355 -7.29 14.57 8.40
CA ALA A 355 -7.37 14.89 9.82
C ALA A 355 -8.83 14.83 10.32
N ILE A 356 -9.77 15.49 9.62
CA ILE A 356 -11.21 15.43 9.94
C ILE A 356 -11.71 13.97 9.94
N MET A 357 -11.26 13.16 8.99
CA MET A 357 -11.62 11.74 8.93
C MET A 357 -10.92 10.87 9.97
N GLY A 358 -9.88 11.36 10.67
CA GLY A 358 -9.01 10.57 11.55
C GLY A 358 -8.18 9.51 10.79
N LEU A 359 -7.88 9.76 9.51
CA LEU A 359 -7.17 8.85 8.59
C LEU A 359 -5.75 9.35 8.25
N LEU A 360 -5.14 10.11 9.15
CA LEU A 360 -3.77 10.60 8.95
C LEU A 360 -2.78 9.44 8.77
N PRO A 361 -1.83 9.54 7.82
CA PRO A 361 -0.76 8.56 7.69
C PRO A 361 0.04 8.45 9.00
N GLY A 362 0.48 7.25 9.40
CA GLY A 362 1.15 7.04 10.70
C GLY A 362 2.46 7.81 10.92
N ALA A 363 3.06 8.39 9.87
CA ALA A 363 4.20 9.28 9.97
C ALA A 363 3.81 10.71 10.41
N ILE A 364 2.55 11.09 10.25
CA ILE A 364 2.00 12.41 10.57
C ILE A 364 1.19 12.31 11.86
N ARG A 365 1.40 13.25 12.77
CA ARG A 365 0.63 13.35 14.03
C ARG A 365 -0.05 14.72 14.12
N GLN A 366 -1.22 14.75 14.74
CA GLN A 366 -1.78 16.00 15.26
C GLN A 366 -0.92 16.46 16.44
N ALA A 367 -0.31 17.62 16.31
CA ALA A 367 0.52 18.23 17.33
C ALA A 367 -0.29 19.15 18.24
N ASP A 368 -1.23 19.89 17.66
CA ASP A 368 -2.15 20.79 18.35
C ASP A 368 -3.44 20.98 17.53
N GLY A 369 -4.39 21.72 18.10
CA GLY A 369 -5.67 22.05 17.49
C GLY A 369 -6.78 21.08 17.87
N ALA A 370 -8.02 21.46 17.55
CA ALA A 370 -9.22 20.70 17.84
C ALA A 370 -10.02 20.43 16.56
N LEU A 371 -10.65 19.25 16.50
CA LEU A 371 -11.43 18.79 15.37
C LEU A 371 -12.81 18.41 15.86
N HIS A 372 -13.79 19.29 15.67
CA HIS A 372 -15.16 19.03 16.13
C HIS A 372 -16.09 18.63 15.00
N LEU A 373 -17.01 17.71 15.29
CA LEU A 373 -18.08 17.29 14.40
C LEU A 373 -19.40 17.20 15.16
N ARG A 374 -20.48 17.70 14.57
CA ARG A 374 -21.84 17.58 15.11
C ARG A 374 -22.46 16.28 14.64
N ARG A 375 -22.74 15.38 15.57
CA ARG A 375 -23.40 14.10 15.25
C ARG A 375 -24.87 14.29 14.88
N LYS A 376 -25.42 13.39 14.05
CA LYS A 376 -26.87 13.22 13.84
C LYS A 376 -27.59 12.91 15.14
N GLN A 377 -26.99 12.01 15.92
CA GLN A 377 -27.47 11.61 17.24
C GLN A 377 -26.48 12.08 18.29
N GLY A 378 -26.79 13.19 18.97
CA GLY A 378 -25.97 13.76 20.03
C GLY A 378 -25.61 15.24 19.80
N GLY A 379 -24.60 15.71 20.53
CA GLY A 379 -24.06 17.07 20.39
C GLY A 379 -22.79 17.11 19.53
N MET A 380 -22.00 18.15 19.76
CA MET A 380 -20.67 18.28 19.17
C MET A 380 -19.70 17.29 19.85
N VAL A 381 -18.87 16.60 19.05
CA VAL A 381 -17.82 15.70 19.54
C VAL A 381 -16.45 16.14 19.03
N ASP A 382 -15.41 15.97 19.85
CA ASP A 382 -14.02 16.15 19.44
C ASP A 382 -13.47 14.84 18.85
N LEU A 383 -13.25 14.83 17.54
CA LEU A 383 -12.74 13.72 16.76
C LEU A 383 -11.33 13.30 17.20
N GLY A 384 -10.51 14.25 17.66
CA GLY A 384 -9.14 13.98 18.13
C GLY A 384 -9.09 13.20 19.45
N ALA A 385 -10.18 13.25 20.23
CA ALA A 385 -10.31 12.54 21.50
C ALA A 385 -11.02 11.18 21.39
N LEU A 386 -11.60 10.86 20.23
CA LEU A 386 -12.34 9.62 20.03
C LEU A 386 -11.40 8.41 19.86
N GLY A 387 -11.77 7.29 20.48
CA GLY A 387 -11.11 6.00 20.22
C GLY A 387 -11.51 5.40 18.86
N PRO A 388 -10.79 4.37 18.37
CA PRO A 388 -11.00 3.78 17.05
C PRO A 388 -12.46 3.39 16.76
N LYS A 389 -13.11 2.70 17.72
CA LYS A 389 -14.49 2.24 17.58
C LYS A 389 -15.52 3.39 17.52
N ALA A 390 -15.25 4.50 18.20
CA ALA A 390 -16.11 5.68 18.13
C ALA A 390 -15.93 6.43 16.82
N LEU A 391 -14.70 6.46 16.28
CA LEU A 391 -14.44 6.97 14.93
C LEU A 391 -15.09 6.12 13.85
N GLU A 392 -15.11 4.79 14.00
CA GLU A 392 -15.86 3.88 13.13
C GLU A 392 -17.36 4.19 13.12
N ASP A 393 -17.96 4.50 14.27
CA ASP A 393 -19.38 4.88 14.35
C ASP A 393 -19.67 6.22 13.65
N VAL A 394 -18.75 7.18 13.78
CA VAL A 394 -18.86 8.52 13.17
C VAL A 394 -18.68 8.48 11.64
N ARG A 395 -17.74 7.67 11.15
CA ARG A 395 -17.48 7.49 9.72
C ARG A 395 -18.66 6.79 9.06
N GLY A 396 -19.03 7.25 7.87
CA GLY A 396 -20.21 6.78 7.16
C GLY A 396 -21.51 7.41 7.67
N ASN A 397 -21.78 7.36 8.98
CA ASN A 397 -23.05 7.85 9.55
C ASN A 397 -23.15 9.38 9.63
N ASP A 398 -22.08 10.05 10.05
CA ASP A 398 -22.06 11.51 10.25
C ASP A 398 -21.20 12.20 9.18
N VAL A 399 -20.06 11.59 8.83
CA VAL A 399 -19.13 12.08 7.81
C VAL A 399 -18.69 10.97 6.85
N ALA A 400 -18.69 11.26 5.56
CA ALA A 400 -18.17 10.36 4.53
C ALA A 400 -17.20 11.09 3.60
N MET A 401 -16.41 10.33 2.84
CA MET A 401 -15.40 10.86 1.95
C MET A 401 -15.47 10.22 0.56
N ILE A 402 -15.32 11.04 -0.47
CA ILE A 402 -15.03 10.66 -1.85
C ILE A 402 -13.53 10.89 -2.04
N PHE A 403 -12.78 9.81 -2.29
CA PHE A 403 -11.33 9.88 -2.48
C PHE A 403 -10.96 10.31 -3.90
N GLN A 404 -9.75 10.84 -4.06
CA GLN A 404 -9.21 11.40 -5.31
C GLN A 404 -9.20 10.41 -6.49
N GLU A 405 -9.03 9.11 -6.25
CA GLU A 405 -8.95 8.11 -7.31
C GLU A 405 -10.00 6.99 -7.14
N PRO A 406 -11.05 6.93 -8.00
CA PRO A 406 -12.04 5.85 -7.95
C PRO A 406 -11.42 4.46 -8.22
N MET A 407 -10.33 4.42 -8.99
CA MET A 407 -9.64 3.20 -9.41
C MET A 407 -9.00 2.43 -8.25
N THR A 408 -8.54 3.15 -7.24
CA THR A 408 -7.90 2.57 -6.04
C THR A 408 -8.90 2.37 -4.90
N SER A 409 -10.04 3.04 -4.96
CA SER A 409 -11.08 3.01 -3.92
C SER A 409 -12.03 1.81 -4.04
N LEU A 410 -12.30 1.33 -5.26
CA LEU A 410 -13.08 0.11 -5.48
C LEU A 410 -12.17 -1.11 -5.67
N ASN A 411 -12.44 -2.18 -4.93
CA ASN A 411 -11.70 -3.42 -5.10
C ASN A 411 -12.12 -4.12 -6.42
N PRO A 412 -11.21 -4.29 -7.41
CA PRO A 412 -11.56 -4.75 -8.75
C PRO A 412 -11.96 -6.22 -8.83
N ILE A 413 -11.66 -7.03 -7.80
CA ILE A 413 -12.00 -8.46 -7.73
C ILE A 413 -13.35 -8.71 -7.04
N HIS A 414 -13.99 -7.66 -6.51
CA HIS A 414 -15.32 -7.76 -5.89
C HIS A 414 -16.36 -7.04 -6.74
N LYS A 415 -17.60 -7.55 -6.69
CA LYS A 415 -18.74 -6.89 -7.32
C LYS A 415 -19.03 -5.55 -6.64
N VAL A 416 -19.53 -4.58 -7.40
CA VAL A 416 -19.87 -3.25 -6.88
C VAL A 416 -20.93 -3.34 -5.79
N GLY A 417 -22.00 -4.09 -6.03
CA GLY A 417 -23.08 -4.25 -5.08
C GLY A 417 -22.66 -4.94 -3.78
N ALA A 418 -21.69 -5.86 -3.84
CA ALA A 418 -21.16 -6.53 -2.65
C ALA A 418 -20.45 -5.54 -1.71
N GLN A 419 -19.63 -4.64 -2.27
CA GLN A 419 -18.92 -3.60 -1.53
C GLN A 419 -19.88 -2.59 -0.90
N MET A 420 -20.92 -2.17 -1.63
CA MET A 420 -21.95 -1.28 -1.09
C MET A 420 -22.77 -1.91 0.04
N VAL A 421 -23.16 -3.18 -0.11
CA VAL A 421 -23.89 -3.91 0.94
C VAL A 421 -23.03 -4.11 2.19
N GLU A 422 -21.73 -4.40 2.03
CA GLU A 422 -20.78 -4.47 3.15
C GLU A 422 -20.70 -3.16 3.91
N ALA A 423 -20.58 -2.03 3.21
CA ALA A 423 -20.58 -0.70 3.84
C ALA A 423 -21.87 -0.48 4.66
N ILE A 424 -23.05 -0.76 4.07
CA ILE A 424 -24.34 -0.60 4.77
C ILE A 424 -24.40 -1.47 6.03
N LEU A 425 -24.09 -2.76 5.92
CA LEU A 425 -24.22 -3.72 7.02
C LEU A 425 -23.17 -3.51 8.13
N SER A 426 -22.07 -2.80 7.84
CA SER A 426 -21.06 -2.45 8.82
C SER A 426 -21.55 -1.39 9.82
N HIS A 427 -22.46 -0.51 9.39
CA HIS A 427 -22.97 0.58 10.23
C HIS A 427 -24.44 0.42 10.63
N ARG A 428 -25.24 -0.31 9.83
CA ARG A 428 -26.70 -0.43 10.02
C ARG A 428 -27.08 -1.89 10.24
N LYS A 429 -27.89 -2.14 11.27
CA LYS A 429 -28.50 -3.45 11.53
C LYS A 429 -29.75 -3.61 10.68
N MET A 430 -29.63 -4.31 9.55
CA MET A 430 -30.77 -4.62 8.68
C MET A 430 -30.55 -5.93 7.91
N PRO A 431 -31.63 -6.55 7.40
CA PRO A 431 -31.51 -7.72 6.53
C PRO A 431 -30.73 -7.41 5.25
N ARG A 432 -29.95 -8.38 4.76
CA ARG A 432 -29.15 -8.24 3.53
C ARG A 432 -29.99 -7.89 2.30
N ALA A 433 -31.24 -8.37 2.23
CA ALA A 433 -32.16 -8.04 1.15
C ALA A 433 -32.54 -6.55 1.13
N GLU A 434 -32.76 -5.96 2.30
CA GLU A 434 -33.04 -4.54 2.45
C GLU A 434 -31.82 -3.69 2.08
N ALA A 435 -30.63 -4.09 2.55
CA ALA A 435 -29.37 -3.45 2.18
C ALA A 435 -29.13 -3.48 0.66
N ARG A 436 -29.47 -4.58 -0.01
CA ARG A 436 -29.40 -4.69 -1.48
C ARG A 436 -30.34 -3.70 -2.15
N SER A 437 -31.61 -3.64 -1.73
CA SER A 437 -32.58 -2.70 -2.31
C SER A 437 -32.14 -1.26 -2.13
N ARG A 438 -31.62 -0.91 -0.95
CA ARG A 438 -31.07 0.42 -0.66
C ARG A 438 -29.85 0.75 -1.53
N ALA A 439 -28.93 -0.18 -1.71
CA ALA A 439 -27.77 0.02 -2.58
C ALA A 439 -28.18 0.25 -4.05
N ILE A 440 -29.18 -0.48 -4.55
CA ILE A 440 -29.71 -0.28 -5.91
C ILE A 440 -30.37 1.09 -6.04
N ALA A 441 -31.20 1.50 -5.06
CA ALA A 441 -31.81 2.83 -5.05
C ALA A 441 -30.75 3.95 -5.05
N LEU A 442 -29.63 3.77 -4.35
CA LEU A 442 -28.51 4.72 -4.38
C LEU A 442 -27.81 4.77 -5.73
N LEU A 443 -27.65 3.63 -6.41
CA LEU A 443 -27.12 3.59 -7.78
C LEU A 443 -28.06 4.33 -8.75
N GLU A 444 -29.37 4.18 -8.60
CA GLU A 444 -30.36 4.92 -9.39
C GLU A 444 -30.30 6.43 -9.10
N LEU A 445 -30.17 6.81 -7.82
CA LEU A 445 -30.05 8.20 -7.38
C LEU A 445 -28.85 8.92 -8.02
N VAL A 446 -27.71 8.23 -8.14
CA VAL A 446 -26.51 8.79 -8.79
C VAL A 446 -26.51 8.66 -10.32
N GLY A 447 -27.62 8.20 -10.92
CA GLY A 447 -27.79 8.13 -12.37
C GLY A 447 -27.13 6.93 -13.06
N ILE A 448 -26.96 5.80 -12.37
CA ILE A 448 -26.49 4.55 -13.00
C ILE A 448 -27.65 3.85 -13.70
N ASN A 449 -27.60 3.83 -15.04
CA ASN A 449 -28.54 3.07 -15.86
C ASN A 449 -28.44 1.56 -15.59
N GLU A 450 -29.59 0.88 -15.60
CA GLU A 450 -29.71 -0.54 -15.28
C GLU A 450 -29.07 -0.89 -13.91
N ALA A 451 -29.30 -0.06 -12.88
CA ALA A 451 -28.70 -0.17 -11.56
C ALA A 451 -28.72 -1.59 -10.98
N ALA A 452 -29.86 -2.30 -11.09
CA ALA A 452 -29.98 -3.68 -10.63
C ALA A 452 -29.02 -4.66 -11.34
N ARG A 453 -28.75 -4.46 -12.63
CA ARG A 453 -27.77 -5.25 -13.39
C ARG A 453 -26.34 -4.83 -13.03
N ARG A 454 -26.08 -3.52 -12.94
CA ARG A 454 -24.76 -2.95 -12.62
C ARG A 454 -24.31 -3.25 -11.20
N PHE A 455 -25.25 -3.44 -10.27
CA PHE A 455 -25.01 -3.93 -8.93
C PHE A 455 -24.24 -5.26 -8.92
N ASP A 456 -24.56 -6.16 -9.85
CA ASP A 456 -23.93 -7.48 -9.95
C ASP A 456 -22.64 -7.48 -10.80
N GLY A 457 -22.24 -6.32 -11.34
CA GLY A 457 -21.03 -6.15 -12.15
C GLY A 457 -19.80 -5.81 -11.32
N TYR A 458 -18.64 -5.84 -11.99
CA TYR A 458 -17.34 -5.52 -11.42
C TYR A 458 -16.89 -4.10 -11.79
N PRO A 459 -16.02 -3.45 -10.99
CA PRO A 459 -15.52 -2.12 -11.30
C PRO A 459 -14.89 -2.02 -12.69
N HIS A 460 -14.16 -3.04 -13.14
CA HIS A 460 -13.49 -3.04 -14.45
C HIS A 460 -14.47 -3.05 -15.65
N GLU A 461 -15.75 -3.35 -15.43
CA GLU A 461 -16.82 -3.34 -16.45
C GLU A 461 -17.53 -1.97 -16.56
N MET A 462 -17.08 -0.98 -15.79
CA MET A 462 -17.67 0.36 -15.71
C MET A 462 -16.72 1.44 -16.26
N SER A 463 -17.26 2.52 -16.83
CA SER A 463 -16.47 3.70 -17.23
C SER A 463 -15.93 4.45 -16.00
N GLY A 464 -14.97 5.36 -16.20
CA GLY A 464 -14.44 6.20 -15.11
C GLY A 464 -15.54 7.00 -14.39
N GLY A 465 -16.41 7.66 -15.15
CA GLY A 465 -17.57 8.38 -14.61
C GLY A 465 -18.56 7.48 -13.86
N MET A 466 -18.83 6.27 -14.35
CA MET A 466 -19.67 5.31 -13.63
C MET A 466 -19.04 4.88 -12.30
N ARG A 467 -17.73 4.63 -12.27
CA ARG A 467 -17.02 4.29 -11.02
C ARG A 467 -17.07 5.45 -10.03
N GLN A 468 -16.95 6.68 -10.52
CA GLN A 468 -17.09 7.87 -9.68
C GLN A 468 -18.48 7.97 -9.07
N ARG A 469 -19.54 7.80 -9.88
CA ARG A 469 -20.94 7.76 -9.41
C ARG A 469 -21.15 6.65 -8.37
N VAL A 470 -20.60 5.46 -8.60
CA VAL A 470 -20.63 4.35 -7.63
C VAL A 470 -19.95 4.73 -6.31
N MET A 471 -18.78 5.39 -6.35
CA MET A 471 -18.10 5.85 -5.15
C MET A 471 -18.93 6.89 -4.39
N ILE A 472 -19.56 7.83 -5.10
CA ILE A 472 -20.51 8.80 -4.51
C ILE A 472 -21.67 8.05 -3.84
N ALA A 473 -22.30 7.09 -4.54
CA ALA A 473 -23.37 6.29 -3.98
C ALA A 473 -22.94 5.51 -2.72
N MET A 474 -21.72 4.97 -2.72
CA MET A 474 -21.13 4.28 -1.58
C MET A 474 -20.93 5.21 -0.38
N ALA A 475 -20.43 6.43 -0.60
CA ALA A 475 -20.27 7.45 0.45
C ALA A 475 -21.62 7.86 1.07
N LEU A 476 -22.71 7.81 0.29
CA LEU A 476 -24.06 8.15 0.73
C LEU A 476 -24.82 6.98 1.41
N THR A 477 -24.24 5.78 1.46
CA THR A 477 -24.93 4.57 1.96
C THR A 477 -25.53 4.73 3.34
N CYS A 478 -24.82 5.42 4.23
CA CYS A 478 -25.19 5.61 5.63
C CYS A 478 -25.80 6.99 5.91
N GLU A 479 -26.13 7.74 4.86
CA GLU A 479 -26.69 9.10 4.92
C GLU A 479 -25.83 10.06 5.76
N PRO A 480 -24.60 10.40 5.37
CA PRO A 480 -23.78 11.35 6.11
C PRO A 480 -24.39 12.77 6.09
N ARG A 481 -24.07 13.60 7.10
CA ARG A 481 -24.38 15.05 7.07
C ARG A 481 -23.29 15.84 6.37
N LEU A 482 -22.04 15.38 6.47
CA LEU A 482 -20.88 15.98 5.82
C LEU A 482 -20.31 15.01 4.80
N LEU A 483 -20.25 15.45 3.55
CA LEU A 483 -19.50 14.78 2.50
C LEU A 483 -18.23 15.56 2.22
N ILE A 484 -17.08 14.89 2.32
CA ILE A 484 -15.79 15.45 1.92
C ILE A 484 -15.48 14.91 0.53
N ALA A 485 -15.28 15.78 -0.44
CA ALA A 485 -14.95 15.40 -1.80
C ALA A 485 -13.53 15.87 -2.11
N ASP A 486 -12.56 14.95 -2.05
CA ASP A 486 -11.15 15.25 -2.33
C ASP A 486 -10.85 15.05 -3.80
N GLU A 487 -10.78 16.15 -4.56
CA GLU A 487 -10.55 16.14 -6.00
C GLU A 487 -11.46 15.15 -6.77
N PRO A 488 -12.80 15.24 -6.59
CA PRO A 488 -13.75 14.21 -7.06
C PRO A 488 -13.91 14.15 -8.58
N THR A 489 -13.24 15.01 -9.33
CA THR A 489 -13.30 15.06 -10.79
C THR A 489 -11.93 14.89 -11.44
N THR A 490 -10.88 14.66 -10.65
CA THR A 490 -9.54 14.40 -11.18
C THR A 490 -9.55 13.11 -12.01
N ALA A 491 -8.80 13.11 -13.11
CA ALA A 491 -8.72 12.01 -14.08
C ALA A 491 -10.02 11.65 -14.83
N LEU A 492 -11.02 12.55 -14.83
CA LEU A 492 -12.21 12.46 -15.68
C LEU A 492 -12.09 13.42 -16.88
N ASP A 493 -12.77 13.11 -17.98
CA ASP A 493 -12.93 14.06 -19.08
C ASP A 493 -13.83 15.24 -18.68
N VAL A 494 -13.69 16.37 -19.39
CA VAL A 494 -14.36 17.64 -19.04
C VAL A 494 -15.88 17.50 -19.02
N THR A 495 -16.46 16.68 -19.89
CA THR A 495 -17.92 16.45 -19.95
C THR A 495 -18.39 15.69 -18.72
N ILE A 496 -17.74 14.57 -18.39
CA ILE A 496 -18.07 13.78 -17.19
C ILE A 496 -17.80 14.58 -15.91
N GLN A 497 -16.77 15.40 -15.87
CA GLN A 497 -16.53 16.31 -14.75
C GLN A 497 -17.75 17.20 -14.50
N ALA A 498 -18.27 17.87 -15.53
CA ALA A 498 -19.46 18.72 -15.39
C ALA A 498 -20.67 17.93 -14.87
N GLU A 499 -20.91 16.73 -15.39
CA GLU A 499 -22.00 15.87 -14.92
C GLU A 499 -21.86 15.45 -13.44
N ILE A 500 -20.62 15.22 -12.96
CA ILE A 500 -20.36 14.88 -11.55
C ILE A 500 -20.60 16.09 -10.65
N ILE A 501 -20.23 17.30 -11.10
CA ILE A 501 -20.48 18.54 -10.36
C ILE A 501 -21.99 18.81 -10.26
N GLU A 502 -22.73 18.68 -11.36
CA GLU A 502 -24.19 18.80 -11.37
C GLU A 502 -24.83 17.75 -10.45
N LEU A 503 -24.35 16.50 -10.48
CA LEU A 503 -24.80 15.45 -9.57
C LEU A 503 -24.58 15.85 -8.09
N LEU A 504 -23.40 16.34 -7.72
CA LEU A 504 -23.11 16.75 -6.35
C LEU A 504 -23.98 17.94 -5.90
N GLN A 505 -24.22 18.91 -6.78
CA GLN A 505 -25.13 20.03 -6.51
C GLN A 505 -26.57 19.56 -6.31
N LYS A 506 -27.04 18.64 -7.16
CA LYS A 506 -28.37 18.04 -7.06
C LYS A 506 -28.50 17.27 -5.76
N LEU A 507 -27.53 16.41 -5.43
CA LEU A 507 -27.51 15.67 -4.18
C LEU A 507 -27.55 16.62 -2.98
N ARG A 508 -26.81 17.74 -3.00
CA ARG A 508 -26.83 18.74 -1.94
C ARG A 508 -28.23 19.32 -1.67
N HIS A 509 -29.00 19.58 -2.72
CA HIS A 509 -30.35 20.15 -2.63
C HIS A 509 -31.44 19.12 -2.33
N ASP A 510 -31.36 17.95 -2.96
CA ASP A 510 -32.40 16.92 -2.92
C ASP A 510 -32.25 15.97 -1.72
N TYR A 511 -31.13 16.02 -0.99
CA TYR A 511 -30.94 15.21 0.21
C TYR A 511 -31.91 15.65 1.32
N ALA A 512 -32.84 14.76 1.69
CA ALA A 512 -33.90 15.07 2.67
C ALA A 512 -33.37 15.55 4.04
N ASP A 513 -32.23 15.03 4.49
CA ASP A 513 -31.62 15.38 5.79
C ASP A 513 -30.72 16.64 5.72
N GLY A 514 -30.54 17.19 4.53
CA GLY A 514 -29.52 18.20 4.25
C GLY A 514 -28.11 17.60 4.18
N LEU A 515 -27.36 17.96 3.14
CA LEU A 515 -25.99 17.50 2.92
C LEU A 515 -25.05 18.70 2.82
N SER A 516 -24.08 18.78 3.71
CA SER A 516 -22.97 19.74 3.59
C SER A 516 -21.82 19.13 2.81
N LEU A 517 -21.12 19.96 2.06
CA LEU A 517 -20.02 19.54 1.19
C LEU A 517 -18.74 20.30 1.54
N LEU A 518 -17.67 19.57 1.86
CA LEU A 518 -16.30 20.08 1.80
C LEU A 518 -15.72 19.68 0.45
N PHE A 519 -15.65 20.62 -0.48
CA PHE A 519 -15.18 20.36 -1.85
C PHE A 519 -13.71 20.77 -2.00
N ILE A 520 -12.82 19.82 -2.22
CA ILE A 520 -11.38 20.10 -2.36
C ILE A 520 -11.03 20.04 -3.84
N SER A 521 -10.44 21.13 -4.34
CA SER A 521 -10.04 21.23 -5.74
C SER A 521 -8.87 22.18 -5.89
N HIS A 522 -8.07 21.97 -6.93
CA HIS A 522 -7.07 22.93 -7.39
C HIS A 522 -7.58 23.78 -8.58
N ASN A 523 -8.75 23.49 -9.13
CA ASN A 523 -9.36 24.23 -10.23
C ASN A 523 -10.45 25.18 -9.71
N LEU A 524 -10.16 26.49 -9.69
CA LEU A 524 -11.09 27.49 -9.17
C LEU A 524 -12.27 27.75 -10.11
N GLY A 525 -12.20 27.38 -11.39
CA GLY A 525 -13.35 27.45 -12.31
C GLY A 525 -14.48 26.52 -11.90
N ILE A 526 -14.14 25.28 -11.52
CA ILE A 526 -15.13 24.35 -10.95
C ILE A 526 -15.67 24.88 -9.62
N VAL A 527 -14.79 25.46 -8.80
CA VAL A 527 -15.15 26.00 -7.49
C VAL A 527 -16.15 27.14 -7.62
N SER A 528 -16.02 28.00 -8.64
CA SER A 528 -17.00 29.07 -8.89
C SER A 528 -18.40 28.57 -9.22
N GLU A 529 -18.53 27.34 -9.70
CA GLU A 529 -19.84 26.76 -10.05
C GLU A 529 -20.53 26.12 -8.83
N ILE A 530 -19.77 25.49 -7.92
CA ILE A 530 -20.34 24.64 -6.84
C ILE A 530 -20.26 25.24 -5.43
N ALA A 531 -19.33 26.14 -5.16
CA ALA A 531 -19.03 26.58 -3.79
C ALA A 531 -19.83 27.81 -3.37
N ASP A 532 -20.32 27.80 -2.12
CA ASP A 532 -20.93 28.98 -1.50
C ASP A 532 -19.86 29.80 -0.75
N ARG A 533 -18.88 29.11 -0.15
CA ARG A 533 -17.74 29.69 0.57
C ARG A 533 -16.43 29.08 0.06
N VAL A 534 -15.36 29.87 0.00
CA VAL A 534 -14.03 29.42 -0.43
C VAL A 534 -13.03 29.67 0.70
N VAL A 535 -12.15 28.70 0.92
CA VAL A 535 -11.01 28.77 1.83
C VAL A 535 -9.74 28.43 1.05
N VAL A 536 -8.86 29.40 0.92
CA VAL A 536 -7.62 29.31 0.16
C VAL A 536 -6.49 28.93 1.11
N MET A 537 -5.81 27.83 0.81
CA MET A 537 -4.66 27.33 1.57
C MET A 537 -3.35 27.50 0.81
N TYR A 538 -2.32 27.93 1.54
CA TYR A 538 -0.95 27.97 1.05
C TYR A 538 0.03 27.48 2.12
N SER A 539 0.93 26.56 1.76
CA SER A 539 2.01 26.05 2.62
C SER A 539 1.56 25.63 4.04
N GLY A 540 0.38 25.02 4.19
CA GLY A 540 -0.13 24.54 5.48
C GLY A 540 -0.84 25.60 6.33
N GLN A 541 -1.30 26.70 5.71
CA GLN A 541 -2.03 27.79 6.35
C GLN A 541 -3.24 28.22 5.51
N VAL A 542 -4.28 28.72 6.18
CA VAL A 542 -5.34 29.49 5.50
C VAL A 542 -4.84 30.91 5.24
N VAL A 543 -4.89 31.34 3.98
CA VAL A 543 -4.43 32.67 3.55
C VAL A 543 -5.58 33.62 3.20
N GLU A 544 -6.73 33.10 2.81
CA GLU A 544 -7.93 33.88 2.54
C GLU A 544 -9.16 33.00 2.65
N GLU A 545 -10.25 33.52 3.21
CA GLU A 545 -11.54 32.86 3.23
C GLU A 545 -12.70 33.85 3.11
N GLY A 546 -13.84 33.39 2.59
CA GLY A 546 -15.03 34.22 2.45
C GLY A 546 -16.06 33.65 1.47
N PRO A 547 -17.14 34.39 1.19
CA PRO A 547 -18.12 34.00 0.17
C PRO A 547 -17.42 33.76 -1.17
N ALA A 548 -17.75 32.66 -1.85
CA ALA A 548 -17.05 32.22 -3.05
C ALA A 548 -17.00 33.32 -4.12
N GLN A 549 -18.15 33.97 -4.36
CA GLN A 549 -18.24 35.06 -5.32
C GLN A 549 -17.25 36.19 -5.01
N GLN A 550 -17.19 36.65 -3.75
CA GLN A 550 -16.33 37.77 -3.37
C GLN A 550 -14.84 37.41 -3.44
N VAL A 551 -14.44 36.25 -2.93
CA VAL A 551 -13.02 35.82 -2.94
C VAL A 551 -12.52 35.60 -4.37
N LEU A 552 -13.37 35.07 -5.26
CA LEU A 552 -12.99 34.78 -6.64
C LEU A 552 -13.03 36.03 -7.54
N THR A 553 -13.90 37.02 -7.29
CA THR A 553 -13.95 38.26 -8.09
C THR A 553 -13.05 39.37 -7.58
N ASP A 554 -12.85 39.45 -6.25
CA ASP A 554 -12.05 40.49 -5.60
C ASP A 554 -11.10 39.87 -4.55
N PRO A 555 -10.06 39.12 -4.99
CA PRO A 555 -9.11 38.49 -4.08
C PRO A 555 -8.22 39.52 -3.38
N HIS A 556 -8.22 39.48 -2.05
CA HIS A 556 -7.44 40.37 -1.19
C HIS A 556 -6.01 39.88 -0.95
N HIS A 557 -5.78 38.56 -0.92
CA HIS A 557 -4.46 38.01 -0.74
C HIS A 557 -3.73 37.88 -2.10
N PRO A 558 -2.47 38.36 -2.24
CA PRO A 558 -1.74 38.31 -3.52
C PRO A 558 -1.61 36.90 -4.12
N TYR A 559 -1.51 35.87 -3.29
CA TYR A 559 -1.54 34.47 -3.74
C TYR A 559 -2.87 34.08 -4.38
N THR A 560 -4.01 34.43 -3.78
CA THR A 560 -5.34 34.14 -4.33
C THR A 560 -5.50 34.84 -5.68
N ARG A 561 -5.07 36.10 -5.78
CA ARG A 561 -5.04 36.84 -7.04
C ARG A 561 -4.19 36.13 -8.10
N ALA A 562 -2.98 35.72 -7.75
CA ALA A 562 -2.09 35.01 -8.65
C ALA A 562 -2.68 33.66 -9.11
N LEU A 563 -3.39 32.93 -8.23
CA LEU A 563 -4.10 31.71 -8.61
C LEU A 563 -5.19 31.98 -9.65
N MET A 564 -5.98 33.05 -9.47
CA MET A 564 -7.02 33.45 -10.42
C MET A 564 -6.42 33.85 -11.77
N GLU A 565 -5.33 34.62 -11.77
CA GLU A 565 -4.61 35.07 -12.98
C GLU A 565 -3.93 33.91 -13.74
N SER A 566 -3.58 32.82 -13.04
CA SER A 566 -2.99 31.62 -13.63
C SER A 566 -4.01 30.71 -14.33
N MET A 567 -5.32 30.97 -14.19
CA MET A 567 -6.34 30.14 -14.81
C MET A 567 -6.80 30.68 -16.17
N PRO A 568 -7.13 29.80 -17.13
CA PRO A 568 -7.84 30.20 -18.34
C PRO A 568 -9.22 30.77 -17.98
N SER A 569 -9.53 31.99 -18.42
CA SER A 569 -10.86 32.58 -18.23
C SER A 569 -11.88 31.90 -19.16
N ALA A 570 -13.05 31.53 -18.61
CA ALA A 570 -14.21 31.08 -19.39
C ALA A 570 -15.02 32.25 -19.98
N HIS A 571 -14.73 33.48 -19.56
CA HIS A 571 -15.35 34.71 -20.05
C HIS A 571 -14.37 35.50 -20.92
N ALA A 572 -14.77 35.69 -22.18
CA ALA A 572 -14.04 36.43 -23.21
C ALA A 572 -13.72 37.89 -22.83
N ASP A 573 -14.35 38.41 -21.78
CA ASP A 573 -14.30 39.83 -21.42
C ASP A 573 -13.35 40.14 -20.26
N LEU A 574 -12.84 39.13 -19.54
CA LEU A 574 -12.06 39.35 -18.32
C LEU A 574 -10.55 39.25 -18.48
N HIS A 575 -10.00 38.52 -19.46
CA HIS A 575 -8.62 38.69 -19.93
C HIS A 575 -8.44 38.02 -21.30
N SER A 576 -7.62 38.67 -22.14
CA SER A 576 -7.15 38.28 -23.47
C SER A 576 -8.08 38.53 -24.67
N ALA A 577 -7.93 39.73 -25.24
CA ALA A 577 -7.93 39.84 -26.68
C ALA A 577 -6.88 38.86 -27.23
N ARG A 578 -7.30 37.80 -27.93
CA ARG A 578 -6.50 36.92 -28.81
C ARG A 578 -4.98 36.87 -28.50
N GLY A 579 -4.54 36.00 -27.58
CA GLY A 579 -3.16 35.47 -27.60
C GLY A 579 -2.19 35.87 -26.48
N ASP A 580 -2.65 36.48 -25.38
CA ASP A 580 -1.78 36.72 -24.22
C ASP A 580 -1.41 35.42 -23.48
N ARG A 581 -0.15 35.35 -23.01
CA ARG A 581 0.34 34.20 -22.22
C ARG A 581 -0.26 34.25 -20.81
N LEU A 582 -0.80 33.11 -20.35
CA LEU A 582 -1.22 32.95 -18.95
C LEU A 582 -0.06 33.28 -18.00
N GLN A 583 -0.35 34.07 -16.96
CA GLN A 583 0.64 34.45 -15.96
C GLN A 583 0.83 33.30 -14.98
N ALA A 584 2.01 32.69 -14.96
CA ALA A 584 2.36 31.67 -13.99
C ALA A 584 2.86 32.30 -12.69
N ILE A 585 2.45 31.75 -11.55
CA ILE A 585 2.99 32.14 -10.24
C ILE A 585 4.48 31.79 -10.20
N SER A 586 5.34 32.80 -10.04
CA SER A 586 6.79 32.63 -10.06
C SER A 586 7.31 31.74 -8.91
N GLY A 587 8.38 30.99 -9.17
CA GLY A 587 9.05 30.14 -8.18
C GLY A 587 8.29 28.85 -7.84
N THR A 588 8.82 28.08 -6.90
CA THR A 588 8.19 26.86 -6.39
C THR A 588 7.67 27.07 -4.96
N PRO A 589 6.57 26.40 -4.55
CA PRO A 589 6.14 26.40 -3.16
C PRO A 589 7.29 25.98 -2.23
N PRO A 590 7.45 26.62 -1.07
CA PRO A 590 8.49 26.23 -0.13
C PRO A 590 8.18 24.84 0.44
N LEU A 591 9.23 24.05 0.64
CA LEU A 591 9.10 22.80 1.41
C LEU A 591 8.73 23.14 2.87
N PRO A 592 8.02 22.24 3.57
CA PRO A 592 7.62 22.46 4.96
C PRO A 592 8.78 22.80 5.92
N ASP A 593 9.99 22.28 5.67
CA ASP A 593 11.21 22.54 6.45
C ASP A 593 12.00 23.78 5.99
N ALA A 594 11.57 24.41 4.90
CA ALA A 594 12.23 25.56 4.28
C ALA A 594 11.29 26.77 4.13
N ARG A 595 10.25 26.88 4.97
CA ARG A 595 9.34 28.04 4.96
C ARG A 595 10.10 29.32 5.33
N PRO A 596 9.84 30.45 4.64
CA PRO A 596 10.41 31.74 5.02
C PRO A 596 9.86 32.23 6.37
N SER A 597 10.61 33.09 7.04
CA SER A 597 10.12 33.79 8.23
C SER A 597 8.98 34.75 7.89
N GLY A 598 8.05 34.98 8.81
CA GLY A 598 6.91 35.86 8.60
C GLY A 598 5.85 35.27 7.65
N CYS A 599 5.55 35.98 6.56
CA CYS A 599 4.58 35.55 5.55
C CYS A 599 5.15 34.43 4.65
N SER A 600 4.48 33.29 4.61
CA SER A 600 4.92 32.11 3.85
C SER A 600 4.98 32.34 2.33
N PHE A 601 4.21 33.30 1.79
CA PHE A 601 4.19 33.61 0.35
C PHE A 601 5.17 34.73 -0.05
N ARG A 602 5.89 35.36 0.90
CA ARG A 602 6.66 36.59 0.64
C ARG A 602 7.68 36.44 -0.50
N ASP A 603 8.36 35.30 -0.61
CA ASP A 603 9.43 35.09 -1.59
C ASP A 603 8.90 34.94 -3.03
N ARG A 604 7.58 34.72 -3.18
CA ARG A 604 6.86 34.62 -4.46
C ARG A 604 5.88 35.78 -4.68
N CYS A 605 5.72 36.66 -3.69
CA CYS A 605 4.75 37.73 -3.72
C CYS A 605 5.31 38.96 -4.45
N PRO A 606 4.68 39.43 -5.55
CA PRO A 606 5.15 40.63 -6.25
C PRO A 606 4.93 41.93 -5.44
N MET A 607 4.16 41.85 -4.35
CA MET A 607 3.80 42.97 -3.49
C MET A 607 4.46 42.89 -2.11
N ALA A 608 5.50 42.07 -1.94
CA ALA A 608 6.20 41.87 -0.68
C ALA A 608 6.85 43.17 -0.16
N LEU A 609 6.78 43.38 1.16
CA LEU A 609 7.40 44.49 1.88
C LEU A 609 8.36 43.94 2.94
N PRO A 610 9.31 44.74 3.46
CA PRO A 610 10.21 44.31 4.54
C PRO A 610 9.46 43.74 5.77
N ALA A 611 8.35 44.36 6.15
CA ALA A 611 7.49 43.90 7.26
C ALA A 611 6.94 42.46 7.08
N CYS A 612 6.80 41.98 5.83
CA CYS A 612 6.38 40.59 5.57
C CYS A 612 7.41 39.56 6.05
N ALA A 613 8.66 39.95 6.28
CA ALA A 613 9.72 39.08 6.77
C ALA A 613 9.83 39.02 8.30
N GLU A 614 9.34 40.07 8.98
CA GLU A 614 9.53 40.31 10.41
C GLU A 614 8.56 39.48 11.26
N ALA A 615 7.27 39.50 10.93
CA ALA A 615 6.23 38.81 11.68
C ALA A 615 5.26 38.07 10.74
N ARG A 616 4.70 36.97 11.24
CA ARG A 616 3.65 36.25 10.51
C ARG A 616 2.35 37.04 10.65
N PRO A 617 1.70 37.44 9.54
CA PRO A 617 0.40 38.09 9.62
C PRO A 617 -0.63 37.15 10.25
N PRO A 618 -1.46 37.61 11.20
CA PRO A 618 -2.65 36.86 11.60
C PRO A 618 -3.65 36.81 10.43
N LEU A 619 -4.65 35.95 10.55
CA LEU A 619 -5.79 35.95 9.64
C LEU A 619 -6.73 37.09 10.07
N PHE A 620 -6.67 38.23 9.39
CA PHE A 620 -7.49 39.40 9.71
C PHE A 620 -8.91 39.18 9.21
N ALA A 621 -9.91 39.26 10.09
CA ALA A 621 -11.31 39.18 9.71
C ALA A 621 -11.84 40.57 9.33
N SER A 622 -12.76 40.64 8.37
CA SER A 622 -13.50 41.85 8.04
C SER A 622 -14.41 42.27 9.20
N ALA A 623 -14.84 43.54 9.23
CA ALA A 623 -15.71 44.06 10.28
C ALA A 623 -17.02 43.28 10.47
N ASP A 624 -17.56 42.68 9.40
CA ASP A 624 -18.75 41.83 9.41
C ASP A 624 -18.45 40.34 9.67
N GLY A 625 -17.17 39.96 9.79
CA GLY A 625 -16.70 38.59 9.96
C GLY A 625 -16.95 37.67 8.78
N SER A 626 -17.41 38.19 7.63
CA SER A 626 -17.79 37.37 6.48
C SER A 626 -16.57 36.89 5.70
N ARG A 627 -15.49 37.68 5.68
CA ARG A 627 -14.22 37.41 5.02
C ARG A 627 -13.06 37.44 6.01
N ALA A 628 -11.96 36.79 5.64
CA ALA A 628 -10.70 36.98 6.31
C ALA A 628 -9.51 36.79 5.37
N ALA A 629 -8.42 37.54 5.58
CA ALA A 629 -7.22 37.47 4.77
C ALA A 629 -5.95 37.57 5.61
N ARG A 630 -4.94 36.76 5.29
CA ARG A 630 -3.64 36.70 6.00
C ARG A 630 -2.60 37.58 5.32
N CYS A 631 -2.90 38.87 5.14
CA CYS A 631 -2.03 39.81 4.46
C CYS A 631 -2.09 41.19 5.12
N ILE A 632 -0.93 41.79 5.40
CA ILE A 632 -0.81 43.15 5.95
C ILE A 632 -1.34 44.25 5.02
N ARG A 633 -1.55 43.93 3.73
CA ARG A 633 -2.10 44.84 2.73
C ARG A 633 -3.60 44.62 2.48
N ALA A 634 -4.21 43.62 3.11
CA ALA A 634 -5.63 43.36 2.94
C ALA A 634 -6.45 44.47 3.61
N PRO A 635 -7.63 44.85 3.07
CA PRO A 635 -8.55 45.79 3.72
C PRO A 635 -8.86 45.41 5.18
N GLU A 636 -9.03 44.12 5.46
CA GLU A 636 -9.29 43.58 6.79
C GLU A 636 -8.16 43.90 7.79
N ALA A 637 -6.91 44.02 7.31
CA ALA A 637 -5.78 44.42 8.15
C ALA A 637 -5.81 45.92 8.49
N GLN A 638 -6.39 46.75 7.62
CA GLN A 638 -6.56 48.19 7.87
C GLN A 638 -7.73 48.46 8.82
N GLU A 639 -8.79 47.66 8.73
CA GLU A 639 -9.93 47.73 9.65
C GLU A 639 -9.56 47.27 11.08
N ALA A 640 -8.58 46.38 11.20
CA ALA A 640 -8.11 45.84 12.48
C ALA A 640 -7.03 46.69 13.19
N ALA A 641 -6.44 47.67 12.49
CA ALA A 641 -5.39 48.56 12.99
C ALA A 641 -5.98 49.87 13.53
#